data_AF-A0A7J0C0T4-F1
#
_entry.id   AF-A0A7J0C0T4-F1
#
_cell.length_a   1.000
_cell.length_b   1.000
_cell.length_c   1.000
_cell.angle_alpha   90.00
_cell.angle_beta   90.00
_cell.angle_gamma   90.00
#
_symmetry.space_group_name_H-M   'P 1'
#
loop_
_entity.id
_entity.type
_entity.pdbx_description
1 polymer ?
#
loop_
_entity_poly.entity_id
_entity_poly.type
_entity_poly.pdbx_seq_one_letter_code
_entity_poly.pdbx_strand_id
1 'polypeptide(L)'
;MGYRAMSEHIPRFTYPTKRTDPLVPPDVYAQAQREEPVCPITLATGDPAWFVARHEDVRTALSDRRFSREALFRPGAARAQVVEPDPDSMLTMDPPRHTRLRKLANRAFSPQRVERLRPYVEQVAADLLDAMEAGPPAGDLAEVYARPLALRVICRTLGVPFEDYDRFGAWSDRFMSLTKYPPEEINQASQDMREYFAQLIGLRRAEPGDDLISALVQIHDEEGEPSEAEIVGLGTLVLIAGHDTTVTVLCGGTATLLGNPDQLALLRANPALFPDAVEEVVRLNGPGGGTAIRITTSDVNLGGTVIPEGSAVLASVGTASRDPEVYPEPDRYLIQRENRTQVAFGHGPHFCIGAGLARVELAIGMRALFDRFPLLRLAVPPEQLRWKDFAALGDGKSFPSPGADRAMSAHPAGLRPAHPPAVAFFDVDETLISVNSMSGFLRHHVRASGRPLSVFDEAVRGLRALAQGGAPRADVARAYYRLYEGSDDRELAAQGRAWFAAELRSGALFLTESVAALREHRRRGDTVVLVSGSFAPCLDPIAEQVGADAVFCARPETVGGVHTGRLGAAMIGEEKAHAVRTLLRERGIPRGRCHAYGDHATDLEMLRAVGHPVVVGADPVLVRHAEAGEWRRLPGAPPR
;
A
#
# COMPACT_ATOMS: atom_id res chain seq x y z
N MET A 1 -8.67 24.31 -36.08
CA MET A 1 -8.71 23.15 -37.00
C MET A 1 -8.21 21.96 -36.19
N GLY A 2 -9.02 21.30 -35.37
CA GLY A 2 -10.11 20.41 -35.77
C GLY A 2 -9.55 18.97 -35.83
N TYR A 3 -9.47 18.29 -34.67
CA TYR A 3 -9.08 16.87 -34.50
C TYR A 3 -10.11 15.91 -35.13
N ARG A 4 -10.49 16.18 -36.38
CA ARG A 4 -11.59 15.55 -37.12
C ARG A 4 -11.17 14.28 -37.86
N ALA A 5 -9.88 13.93 -37.89
CA ALA A 5 -9.40 12.82 -38.73
C ALA A 5 -9.64 11.42 -38.13
N MET A 6 -9.88 11.30 -36.82
CA MET A 6 -10.11 9.98 -36.21
C MET A 6 -11.57 9.51 -36.25
N SER A 7 -12.54 10.41 -36.52
CA SER A 7 -13.97 10.07 -36.49
C SER A 7 -14.45 9.20 -37.67
N GLU A 8 -13.59 8.93 -38.65
CA GLU A 8 -13.92 8.12 -39.83
C GLU A 8 -13.56 6.63 -39.67
N HIS A 9 -12.81 6.26 -38.62
CA HIS A 9 -12.37 4.89 -38.39
C HIS A 9 -13.21 4.20 -37.31
N ILE A 10 -13.74 3.00 -37.63
CA ILE A 10 -14.49 2.18 -36.68
C ILE A 10 -13.49 1.59 -35.67
N PRO A 11 -13.62 1.85 -34.35
CA PRO A 11 -12.70 1.33 -33.37
C PRO A 11 -12.81 -0.20 -33.29
N ARG A 12 -11.68 -0.88 -33.24
CA ARG A 12 -11.61 -2.35 -33.25
C ARG A 12 -11.98 -2.95 -31.90
N PHE A 13 -11.61 -2.27 -30.81
CA PHE A 13 -11.96 -2.63 -29.42
C PHE A 13 -11.73 -1.44 -28.49
N THR A 14 -12.22 -1.57 -27.25
CA THR A 14 -11.94 -0.62 -26.16
C THR A 14 -10.73 -1.09 -25.35
N TYR A 15 -9.79 -0.19 -25.10
CA TYR A 15 -8.60 -0.43 -24.30
C TYR A 15 -8.69 0.22 -22.91
N PRO A 16 -8.27 -0.48 -21.84
CA PRO A 16 -7.89 -1.89 -21.85
C PRO A 16 -9.14 -2.79 -21.90
N THR A 17 -9.04 -3.89 -22.63
CA THR A 17 -10.05 -4.96 -22.67
C THR A 17 -9.93 -5.83 -21.42
N LYS A 18 -11.07 -6.16 -20.81
CA LYS A 18 -11.14 -7.03 -19.63
C LYS A 18 -10.55 -8.41 -19.91
N ARG A 19 -9.78 -8.96 -18.96
CA ARG A 19 -9.27 -10.33 -19.03
C ARG A 19 -10.35 -11.35 -18.69
N THR A 20 -10.39 -12.45 -19.44
CA THR A 20 -11.19 -13.65 -19.12
C THR A 20 -10.37 -14.65 -18.33
N ASP A 21 -9.08 -14.76 -18.61
CA ASP A 21 -8.09 -15.52 -17.86
C ASP A 21 -7.06 -14.53 -17.24
N PRO A 22 -6.80 -14.61 -15.92
CA PRO A 22 -5.82 -13.76 -15.25
C PRO A 22 -4.43 -13.76 -15.87
N LEU A 23 -3.96 -14.91 -16.35
CA LEU A 23 -2.59 -15.13 -16.83
C LEU A 23 -2.46 -14.94 -18.35
N VAL A 24 -3.57 -14.97 -19.09
CA VAL A 24 -3.57 -14.84 -20.55
C VAL A 24 -4.07 -13.45 -20.97
N PRO A 25 -3.34 -12.72 -21.85
CA PRO A 25 -3.84 -11.46 -22.40
C PRO A 25 -5.14 -11.66 -23.21
N PRO A 26 -6.02 -10.65 -23.30
CA PRO A 26 -7.22 -10.71 -24.13
C PRO A 26 -6.92 -11.08 -25.60
N ASP A 27 -7.69 -12.02 -26.15
CA ASP A 27 -7.52 -12.53 -27.52
C ASP A 27 -7.55 -11.43 -28.60
N VAL A 28 -8.32 -10.37 -28.35
CA VAL A 28 -8.45 -9.23 -29.27
C VAL A 28 -7.09 -8.56 -29.55
N TYR A 29 -6.14 -8.61 -28.61
CA TYR A 29 -4.81 -8.04 -28.80
C TYR A 29 -3.97 -8.90 -29.75
N ALA A 30 -4.01 -10.22 -29.59
CA ALA A 30 -3.33 -11.15 -30.49
C ALA A 30 -3.99 -11.16 -31.89
N GLN A 31 -5.31 -11.01 -31.95
CA GLN A 31 -6.03 -10.87 -33.21
C GLN A 31 -5.62 -9.59 -33.94
N ALA A 32 -5.54 -8.45 -33.24
CA ALA A 32 -5.06 -7.20 -33.81
C ALA A 32 -3.63 -7.34 -34.34
N GLN A 33 -2.71 -7.96 -33.58
CA GLN A 33 -1.33 -8.19 -34.03
C GLN A 33 -1.24 -8.99 -35.34
N ARG A 34 -2.12 -9.97 -35.54
CA ARG A 34 -2.12 -10.82 -36.75
C ARG A 34 -2.78 -10.16 -37.95
N GLU A 35 -3.92 -9.50 -37.74
CA GLU A 35 -4.78 -9.04 -38.83
C GLU A 35 -4.56 -7.56 -39.20
N GLU A 36 -4.37 -6.71 -38.20
CA GLU A 36 -4.26 -5.25 -38.38
C GLU A 36 -3.36 -4.66 -37.26
N PRO A 37 -2.03 -4.75 -37.40
CA PRO A 37 -1.09 -4.48 -36.32
C PRO A 37 -1.04 -3.02 -35.86
N VAL A 38 -1.56 -2.11 -36.67
CA VAL A 38 -1.75 -0.68 -36.39
C VAL A 38 -3.22 -0.36 -36.66
N CYS A 39 -4.05 -0.37 -35.61
CA CYS A 39 -5.51 -0.27 -35.75
C CYS A 39 -6.12 0.81 -34.83
N PRO A 40 -7.28 1.39 -35.19
CA PRO A 40 -8.01 2.31 -34.33
C PRO A 40 -8.63 1.60 -33.11
N ILE A 41 -8.59 2.24 -31.95
CA ILE A 41 -9.19 1.79 -30.69
C ILE A 41 -9.86 2.96 -29.94
N THR A 42 -10.64 2.62 -28.92
CA THR A 42 -11.19 3.60 -27.97
C THR A 42 -10.54 3.41 -26.61
N LEU A 43 -10.04 4.49 -25.99
CA LEU A 43 -9.52 4.48 -24.63
C LEU A 43 -10.65 4.41 -23.60
N ALA A 44 -10.34 4.07 -22.35
CA ALA A 44 -11.32 4.02 -21.26
C ALA A 44 -12.05 5.35 -21.00
N THR A 45 -11.44 6.47 -21.38
CA THR A 45 -12.02 7.83 -21.35
C THR A 45 -13.05 8.09 -22.45
N GLY A 46 -13.14 7.20 -23.44
CA GLY A 46 -13.90 7.40 -24.68
C GLY A 46 -13.10 8.04 -25.81
N ASP A 47 -11.88 8.51 -25.54
CA ASP A 47 -11.04 9.15 -26.56
C ASP A 47 -10.50 8.14 -27.59
N PRO A 48 -10.39 8.53 -28.87
CA PRO A 48 -9.84 7.66 -29.89
C PRO A 48 -8.31 7.57 -29.79
N ALA A 49 -7.76 6.39 -30.06
CA ALA A 49 -6.31 6.17 -30.16
C ALA A 49 -5.98 5.11 -31.23
N TRP A 50 -4.70 5.02 -31.60
CA TRP A 50 -4.14 3.94 -32.41
C TRP A 50 -3.45 2.92 -31.52
N PHE A 51 -3.73 1.65 -31.74
CA PHE A 51 -3.05 0.54 -31.07
C PHE A 51 -1.95 -0.02 -31.99
N VAL A 52 -0.73 -0.13 -31.46
CA VAL A 52 0.43 -0.65 -32.19
C VAL A 52 0.89 -1.96 -31.54
N ALA A 53 0.94 -3.04 -32.32
CA ALA A 53 1.03 -4.40 -31.79
C ALA A 53 2.27 -5.22 -32.20
N ARG A 54 2.91 -4.91 -33.32
CA ARG A 54 4.13 -5.62 -33.77
C ARG A 54 5.37 -5.10 -33.05
N HIS A 55 6.32 -5.99 -32.79
CA HIS A 55 7.50 -5.68 -32.00
C HIS A 55 8.34 -4.54 -32.59
N GLU A 56 8.59 -4.55 -33.90
CA GLU A 56 9.34 -3.49 -34.58
C GLU A 56 8.61 -2.14 -34.55
N ASP A 57 7.30 -2.14 -34.82
CA ASP A 57 6.48 -0.93 -34.81
C ASP A 57 6.37 -0.33 -33.40
N VAL A 58 6.22 -1.18 -32.38
CA VAL A 58 6.24 -0.75 -30.97
C VAL A 58 7.57 -0.10 -30.64
N ARG A 59 8.71 -0.70 -31.00
CA ARG A 59 10.03 -0.09 -30.75
C ARG A 59 10.16 1.26 -31.46
N THR A 60 9.68 1.36 -32.69
CA THR A 60 9.68 2.62 -33.45
C THR A 60 8.85 3.68 -32.75
N ALA A 61 7.60 3.37 -32.38
CA ALA A 61 6.71 4.29 -31.66
C ALA A 61 7.26 4.73 -30.29
N LEU A 62 8.08 3.88 -29.64
CA LEU A 62 8.70 4.21 -28.36
C LEU A 62 9.99 5.06 -28.46
N SER A 63 10.62 5.12 -29.64
CA SER A 63 11.93 5.76 -29.85
C SER A 63 11.94 6.94 -30.81
N ASP A 64 11.01 7.01 -31.75
CA ASP A 64 10.86 8.11 -32.70
C ASP A 64 10.29 9.38 -32.01
N ARG A 65 10.98 10.51 -32.20
CA ARG A 65 10.65 11.81 -31.57
C ARG A 65 9.31 12.38 -32.01
N ARG A 66 8.75 11.91 -33.13
CA ARG A 66 7.42 12.33 -33.60
C ARG A 66 6.30 11.80 -32.70
N PHE A 67 6.55 10.81 -31.86
CA PHE A 67 5.60 10.32 -30.86
C PHE A 67 5.91 10.98 -29.51
N SER A 68 5.33 12.15 -29.30
CA SER A 68 5.62 13.06 -28.20
C SER A 68 4.83 12.73 -26.94
N ARG A 69 5.47 12.87 -25.78
CA ARG A 69 4.81 12.83 -24.47
C ARG A 69 4.36 14.21 -24.02
N GLU A 70 5.08 15.27 -24.39
CA GLU A 70 4.73 16.66 -24.06
C GLU A 70 3.49 17.14 -24.82
N ALA A 71 3.23 16.60 -26.01
CA ALA A 71 2.05 16.91 -26.81
C ALA A 71 0.73 16.45 -26.17
N LEU A 72 0.75 15.71 -25.05
CA LEU A 72 -0.43 15.44 -24.23
C LEU A 72 -1.08 16.72 -23.68
N PHE A 73 -0.31 17.79 -23.54
CA PHE A 73 -0.81 19.09 -23.05
C PHE A 73 -1.38 19.99 -24.15
N ARG A 74 -1.41 19.53 -25.42
CA ARG A 74 -2.04 20.29 -26.50
C ARG A 74 -3.55 20.34 -26.28
N PRO A 75 -4.22 21.48 -26.55
CA PRO A 75 -5.67 21.55 -26.46
C PRO A 75 -6.32 20.46 -27.32
N GLY A 76 -7.25 19.69 -26.74
CA GLY A 76 -7.97 18.62 -27.44
C GLY A 76 -7.20 17.32 -27.66
N ALA A 77 -5.99 17.17 -27.10
CA ALA A 77 -5.29 15.90 -27.12
C ALA A 77 -6.08 14.82 -26.36
N ALA A 78 -6.10 13.61 -26.92
CA ALA A 78 -6.73 12.44 -26.31
C ALA A 78 -6.06 12.06 -24.98
N ARG A 79 -6.87 11.60 -24.04
CA ARG A 79 -6.48 11.30 -22.67
C ARG A 79 -6.66 9.81 -22.39
N ALA A 80 -5.68 9.21 -21.73
CA ALA A 80 -5.78 7.83 -21.25
C ALA A 80 -6.37 7.72 -19.84
N GLN A 81 -6.46 8.84 -19.12
CA GLN A 81 -6.91 8.94 -17.73
C GLN A 81 -7.77 10.20 -17.55
N VAL A 82 -8.66 10.18 -16.56
CA VAL A 82 -9.53 11.32 -16.25
C VAL A 82 -8.75 12.47 -15.61
N VAL A 83 -7.68 12.15 -14.88
CA VAL A 83 -6.81 13.12 -14.21
C VAL A 83 -5.80 13.72 -15.18
N GLU A 84 -5.54 15.01 -15.02
CA GLU A 84 -4.52 15.71 -15.80
C GLU A 84 -3.12 15.14 -15.51
N PRO A 85 -2.33 14.85 -16.56
CA PRO A 85 -0.94 14.47 -16.38
C PRO A 85 -0.16 15.58 -15.67
N ASP A 86 0.82 15.19 -14.85
CA ASP A 86 1.72 16.15 -14.20
C ASP A 86 2.73 16.71 -15.22
N PRO A 87 2.78 18.03 -15.48
CA PRO A 87 3.73 18.64 -16.42
C PRO A 87 5.19 18.59 -15.95
N ASP A 88 5.43 18.36 -14.65
CA ASP A 88 6.76 18.26 -14.05
C ASP A 88 7.20 16.80 -13.87
N SER A 89 6.39 15.84 -14.32
CA SER A 89 6.80 14.44 -14.38
C SER A 89 7.70 14.15 -15.57
N MET A 90 8.81 13.43 -15.33
CA MET A 90 9.66 12.91 -16.40
C MET A 90 8.89 12.00 -17.39
N LEU A 91 7.74 11.43 -17.01
CA LEU A 91 6.92 10.63 -17.92
C LEU A 91 6.16 11.44 -18.97
N THR A 92 6.00 12.75 -18.80
CA THR A 92 5.18 13.62 -19.68
C THR A 92 6.04 14.63 -20.44
N MET A 93 7.36 14.56 -20.31
CA MET A 93 8.31 15.45 -20.97
C MET A 93 8.93 14.81 -22.22
N ASP A 94 9.34 15.66 -23.17
CA ASP A 94 10.24 15.29 -24.27
C ASP A 94 11.62 15.95 -24.10
N PRO A 95 12.64 15.54 -24.90
CA PRO A 95 13.91 16.26 -24.95
C PRO A 95 13.73 17.75 -25.35
N PRO A 96 14.53 18.67 -24.78
CA PRO A 96 15.70 18.44 -23.93
C PRO A 96 15.40 18.29 -22.42
N ARG A 97 14.24 18.74 -21.93
CA ARG A 97 13.88 18.71 -20.49
C ARG A 97 13.95 17.29 -19.93
N HIS A 98 13.31 16.34 -20.62
CA HIS A 98 13.38 14.92 -20.27
C HIS A 98 14.83 14.43 -20.15
N THR A 99 15.67 14.74 -21.14
CA THR A 99 17.06 14.24 -21.20
C THR A 99 17.88 14.73 -20.00
N ARG A 100 17.69 15.99 -19.60
CA ARG A 100 18.35 16.60 -18.44
C ARG A 100 17.93 15.90 -17.15
N LEU A 101 16.62 15.86 -16.87
CA LEU A 101 16.09 15.24 -15.65
C LEU A 101 16.43 13.75 -15.59
N ARG A 102 16.36 13.05 -16.73
CA ARG A 102 16.72 11.64 -16.86
C ARG A 102 18.18 11.37 -16.54
N LYS A 103 19.09 12.25 -16.97
CA LYS A 103 20.53 12.13 -16.66
C LYS A 103 20.79 12.20 -15.15
N LEU A 104 20.07 13.06 -14.45
CA LEU A 104 20.15 13.18 -12.98
C LEU A 104 19.60 11.92 -12.31
N ALA A 105 18.39 11.52 -12.67
CA ALA A 105 17.72 10.34 -12.12
C ALA A 105 18.53 9.04 -12.36
N ASN A 106 19.15 8.88 -13.53
CA ASN A 106 19.96 7.70 -13.87
C ASN A 106 21.16 7.51 -12.91
N ARG A 107 21.68 8.57 -12.27
CA ARG A 107 22.75 8.41 -11.28
C ARG A 107 22.28 7.57 -10.09
N ALA A 108 21.03 7.75 -9.67
CA ALA A 108 20.38 7.02 -8.56
C ALA A 108 20.12 5.55 -8.85
N PHE A 109 19.81 5.24 -10.10
CA PHE A 109 19.59 3.88 -10.58
C PHE A 109 20.82 3.30 -11.31
N SER A 110 22.01 3.84 -11.03
CA SER A 110 23.25 3.32 -11.60
C SER A 110 23.50 1.88 -11.11
N PRO A 111 24.16 1.02 -11.93
CA PRO A 111 24.45 -0.35 -11.53
C PRO A 111 25.13 -0.47 -10.17
N GLN A 112 26.06 0.45 -9.86
CA GLN A 112 26.75 0.47 -8.57
C GLN A 112 25.82 0.74 -7.39
N ARG A 113 24.86 1.67 -7.53
CA ARG A 113 23.87 1.96 -6.47
C ARG A 113 22.88 0.80 -6.30
N VAL A 114 22.46 0.20 -7.41
CA VAL A 114 21.59 -0.99 -7.38
C VAL A 114 22.29 -2.16 -6.66
N GLU A 115 23.56 -2.43 -6.97
CA GLU A 115 24.31 -3.50 -6.29
C GLU A 115 24.52 -3.23 -4.80
N ARG A 116 24.60 -1.97 -4.36
CA ARG A 116 24.63 -1.62 -2.93
C ARG A 116 23.31 -1.93 -2.20
N LEU A 117 22.19 -1.96 -2.92
CA LEU A 117 20.89 -2.32 -2.35
C LEU A 117 20.71 -3.84 -2.22
N ARG A 118 21.48 -4.67 -2.94
CA ARG A 118 21.34 -6.13 -2.94
C ARG A 118 21.32 -6.75 -1.52
N PRO A 119 22.26 -6.45 -0.61
CA PRO A 119 22.22 -7.01 0.76
C PRO A 119 20.96 -6.60 1.53
N TYR A 120 20.46 -5.38 1.29
CA TYR A 120 19.21 -4.91 1.92
C TYR A 120 18.00 -5.67 1.36
N VAL A 121 17.92 -5.88 0.04
CA VAL A 121 16.87 -6.67 -0.60
C VAL A 121 16.88 -8.12 -0.07
N GLU A 122 18.05 -8.73 0.07
CA GLU A 122 18.23 -10.07 0.63
C GLU A 122 17.74 -10.15 2.08
N GLN A 123 18.11 -9.18 2.91
CA GLN A 123 17.66 -9.10 4.30
C GLN A 123 16.14 -8.96 4.38
N VAL A 124 15.55 -8.03 3.62
CA VAL A 124 14.10 -7.80 3.61
C VAL A 124 13.36 -9.06 3.15
N ALA A 125 13.85 -9.71 2.10
CA ALA A 125 13.28 -10.97 1.63
C ALA A 125 13.34 -12.04 2.72
N ALA A 126 14.47 -12.20 3.41
CA ALA A 126 14.61 -13.17 4.51
C ALA A 126 13.64 -12.88 5.67
N ASP A 127 13.58 -11.64 6.15
CA ASP A 127 12.70 -11.23 7.26
C ASP A 127 11.22 -11.50 6.96
N LEU A 128 10.79 -11.21 5.72
CA LEU A 128 9.42 -11.44 5.30
C LEU A 128 9.10 -12.94 5.16
N LEU A 129 10.07 -13.74 4.71
CA LEU A 129 9.91 -15.20 4.63
C LEU A 129 9.89 -15.83 6.03
N ASP A 130 10.68 -15.33 6.98
CA ASP A 130 10.65 -15.76 8.39
C ASP A 130 9.26 -15.47 9.01
N ALA A 131 8.72 -14.28 8.76
CA ALA A 131 7.37 -13.92 9.20
C ALA A 131 6.28 -14.78 8.52
N MET A 132 6.43 -15.06 7.22
CA MET A 132 5.52 -15.93 6.48
C MET A 132 5.54 -17.38 7.01
N GLU A 133 6.73 -17.90 7.37
CA GLU A 133 6.91 -19.24 7.92
C GLU A 133 6.31 -19.37 9.33
N ALA A 134 6.39 -18.33 10.16
CA ALA A 134 5.76 -18.28 11.48
C ALA A 134 4.23 -18.07 11.42
N GLY A 135 3.71 -17.62 10.28
CA GLY A 135 2.30 -17.33 10.04
C GLY A 135 1.46 -18.57 9.69
N PRO A 136 0.18 -18.37 9.32
CA PRO A 136 -0.67 -19.46 8.85
C PRO A 136 -0.15 -20.04 7.51
N PRO A 137 -0.33 -21.35 7.27
CA PRO A 137 0.20 -22.03 6.07
C PRO A 137 -0.46 -21.61 4.74
N ALA A 138 -1.50 -20.78 4.79
CA ALA A 138 -2.12 -20.18 3.62
C ALA A 138 -2.18 -18.66 3.82
N GLY A 139 -1.52 -17.92 2.92
CA GLY A 139 -1.47 -16.46 2.94
C GLY A 139 -1.50 -15.91 1.52
N ASP A 140 -1.98 -14.68 1.38
CA ASP A 140 -1.89 -13.94 0.12
C ASP A 140 -0.46 -13.46 -0.07
N LEU A 141 0.26 -14.06 -1.03
CA LEU A 141 1.65 -13.72 -1.35
C LEU A 141 1.83 -12.22 -1.64
N ALA A 142 0.82 -11.56 -2.20
CA ALA A 142 0.88 -10.13 -2.45
C ALA A 142 1.03 -9.35 -1.14
N GLU A 143 0.22 -9.68 -0.13
CA GLU A 143 0.15 -8.97 1.14
C GLU A 143 1.29 -9.37 2.09
N VAL A 144 1.60 -10.66 2.20
CA VAL A 144 2.59 -11.13 3.19
C VAL A 144 4.03 -11.02 2.71
N TYR A 145 4.27 -10.87 1.40
CA TYR A 145 5.61 -10.89 0.82
C TYR A 145 5.86 -9.81 -0.23
N ALA A 146 5.10 -9.80 -1.33
CA ALA A 146 5.46 -9.00 -2.49
C ALA A 146 5.35 -7.48 -2.27
N ARG A 147 4.24 -7.00 -1.69
CA ARG A 147 4.05 -5.58 -1.35
C ARG A 147 5.08 -5.13 -0.32
N PRO A 148 5.22 -5.78 0.86
CA PRO A 148 6.21 -5.33 1.83
C PRO A 148 7.63 -5.30 1.27
N LEU A 149 8.02 -6.26 0.42
CA LEU A 149 9.33 -6.28 -0.23
C LEU A 149 9.55 -5.05 -1.11
N ALA A 150 8.67 -4.85 -2.11
CA ALA A 150 8.80 -3.75 -3.06
C ALA A 150 8.77 -2.37 -2.37
N LEU A 151 7.94 -2.21 -1.34
CA LEU A 151 7.80 -0.95 -0.62
C LEU A 151 9.01 -0.63 0.25
N ARG A 152 9.54 -1.61 0.99
CA ARG A 152 10.76 -1.41 1.77
C ARG A 152 11.92 -0.99 0.87
N VAL A 153 12.07 -1.63 -0.29
CA VAL A 153 13.15 -1.33 -1.24
C VAL A 153 12.98 0.06 -1.87
N ILE A 154 11.78 0.42 -2.34
CA ILE A 154 11.57 1.73 -2.96
C ILE A 154 11.63 2.88 -1.94
N CYS A 155 11.10 2.69 -0.73
CA CYS A 155 11.20 3.67 0.36
C CYS A 155 12.66 3.91 0.74
N ARG A 156 13.46 2.83 0.89
CA ARG A 156 14.91 2.95 1.13
C ARG A 156 15.62 3.70 0.00
N THR A 157 15.25 3.42 -1.25
CA THR A 157 15.83 4.10 -2.43
C THR A 157 15.52 5.59 -2.44
N LEU A 158 14.32 5.98 -2.03
CA LEU A 158 13.85 7.37 -2.01
C LEU A 158 14.24 8.15 -0.76
N GLY A 159 14.62 7.49 0.33
CA GLY A 159 14.81 8.15 1.62
C GLY A 159 13.52 8.38 2.38
N VAL A 160 12.48 7.65 2.02
CA VAL A 160 11.18 7.74 2.66
C VAL A 160 11.18 6.85 3.90
N PRO A 161 10.81 7.38 5.09
CA PRO A 161 10.57 6.56 6.27
C PRO A 161 9.56 5.46 5.99
N PHE A 162 9.88 4.21 6.36
CA PHE A 162 9.00 3.07 6.11
C PHE A 162 7.67 3.17 6.87
N GLU A 163 7.62 3.93 7.97
CA GLU A 163 6.44 4.11 8.82
C GLU A 163 5.27 4.80 8.10
N ASP A 164 5.54 5.52 7.00
CA ASP A 164 4.52 6.13 6.15
C ASP A 164 3.95 5.17 5.09
N TYR A 165 4.34 3.88 5.11
CA TYR A 165 3.98 2.86 4.13
C TYR A 165 2.49 2.82 3.76
N ASP A 166 1.60 2.73 4.75
CA ASP A 166 0.16 2.56 4.50
C ASP A 166 -0.43 3.77 3.75
N ARG A 167 0.13 4.97 3.99
CA ARG A 167 -0.24 6.19 3.27
C ARG A 167 0.14 6.09 1.80
N PHE A 168 1.36 5.63 1.49
CA PHE A 168 1.82 5.47 0.10
C PHE A 168 1.09 4.37 -0.65
N GLY A 169 0.80 3.25 0.01
CA GLY A 169 -0.02 2.18 -0.59
C GLY A 169 -1.38 2.73 -1.01
N ALA A 170 -2.03 3.48 -0.11
CA ALA A 170 -3.35 4.06 -0.35
C ALA A 170 -3.33 5.18 -1.41
N TRP A 171 -2.27 6.00 -1.47
CA TRP A 171 -2.12 7.02 -2.51
C TRP A 171 -1.79 6.40 -3.88
N SER A 172 -0.90 5.40 -3.92
CA SER A 172 -0.50 4.69 -5.13
C SER A 172 -1.71 3.99 -5.78
N ASP A 173 -2.56 3.32 -5.00
CA ASP A 173 -3.74 2.64 -5.55
C ASP A 173 -4.76 3.61 -6.16
N ARG A 174 -4.95 4.79 -5.55
CA ARG A 174 -5.80 5.85 -6.09
C ARG A 174 -5.20 6.46 -7.35
N PHE A 175 -3.91 6.78 -7.34
CA PHE A 175 -3.22 7.38 -8.49
C PHE A 175 -3.24 6.47 -9.72
N MET A 176 -3.08 5.15 -9.54
CA MET A 176 -3.05 4.19 -10.64
C MET A 176 -4.43 3.80 -11.18
N SER A 177 -5.51 4.32 -10.59
CA SER A 177 -6.88 4.02 -11.02
C SER A 177 -7.24 4.73 -12.32
N LEU A 178 -7.69 3.98 -13.33
CA LEU A 178 -8.27 4.56 -14.54
C LEU A 178 -9.75 4.96 -14.34
N THR A 179 -10.49 4.18 -13.55
CA THR A 179 -11.97 4.30 -13.43
C THR A 179 -12.53 3.90 -12.07
N LYS A 180 -11.70 3.43 -11.12
CA LYS A 180 -12.14 2.87 -9.82
C LYS A 180 -12.56 3.94 -8.82
N TYR A 181 -11.88 5.08 -8.82
CA TYR A 181 -12.12 6.20 -7.89
C TYR A 181 -12.67 7.41 -8.63
N PRO A 182 -13.49 8.24 -7.96
CA PRO A 182 -13.92 9.51 -8.53
C PRO A 182 -12.69 10.42 -8.74
N PRO A 183 -12.71 11.29 -9.77
CA PRO A 183 -11.57 12.15 -10.10
C PRO A 183 -11.06 13.00 -8.93
N GLU A 184 -11.96 13.44 -8.04
CA GLU A 184 -11.65 14.22 -6.85
C GLU A 184 -10.75 13.45 -5.87
N GLU A 185 -11.01 12.16 -5.66
CA GLU A 185 -10.19 11.32 -4.77
C GLU A 185 -8.79 11.05 -5.36
N ILE A 186 -8.71 10.88 -6.68
CA ILE A 186 -7.42 10.68 -7.37
C ILE A 186 -6.59 11.97 -7.29
N ASN A 187 -7.23 13.12 -7.52
CA ASN A 187 -6.59 14.43 -7.41
C ASN A 187 -6.11 14.70 -5.98
N GLN A 188 -6.91 14.39 -4.97
CA GLN A 188 -6.51 14.56 -3.56
C GLN A 188 -5.31 13.68 -3.21
N ALA A 189 -5.32 12.40 -3.61
CA ALA A 189 -4.19 11.51 -3.37
C ALA A 189 -2.90 11.99 -4.06
N SER A 190 -3.03 12.56 -5.27
CA SER A 190 -1.90 13.19 -5.96
C SER A 190 -1.39 14.42 -5.23
N GLN A 191 -2.27 15.27 -4.68
CA GLN A 191 -1.88 16.44 -3.90
C GLN A 191 -1.19 16.05 -2.59
N ASP A 192 -1.78 15.13 -1.83
CA ASP A 192 -1.21 14.63 -0.57
C ASP A 192 0.21 14.06 -0.78
N MET A 193 0.41 13.30 -1.86
CA MET A 193 1.73 12.74 -2.20
C MET A 193 2.74 13.84 -2.56
N ARG A 194 2.33 14.87 -3.32
CA ARG A 194 3.19 16.01 -3.65
C ARG A 194 3.59 16.80 -2.41
N GLU A 195 2.63 17.08 -1.53
CA GLU A 195 2.87 17.78 -0.25
C GLU A 195 3.84 16.98 0.62
N TYR A 196 3.71 15.66 0.65
CA TYR A 196 4.63 14.79 1.38
C TYR A 196 6.07 14.92 0.84
N PHE A 197 6.27 14.81 -0.48
CA PHE A 197 7.61 14.94 -1.06
C PHE A 197 8.19 16.34 -0.88
N ALA A 198 7.36 17.39 -0.89
CA ALA A 198 7.79 18.75 -0.57
C ALA A 198 8.30 18.85 0.88
N GLN A 199 7.63 18.22 1.83
CA GLN A 199 8.09 18.14 3.23
C GLN A 199 9.38 17.32 3.35
N LEU A 200 9.48 16.21 2.61
CA LEU A 200 10.67 15.36 2.59
C LEU A 200 11.91 16.10 2.06
N ILE A 201 11.76 16.98 1.07
CA ILE A 201 12.83 17.86 0.60
C ILE A 201 13.38 18.70 1.75
N GLY A 202 12.50 19.34 2.53
CA GLY A 202 12.90 20.11 3.71
C GLY A 202 13.64 19.27 4.74
N LEU A 203 13.15 18.06 5.01
CA LEU A 203 13.81 17.11 5.92
C LEU A 203 15.20 16.72 5.42
N ARG A 204 15.35 16.38 4.14
CA ARG A 204 16.64 15.97 3.56
C ARG A 204 17.64 17.09 3.39
N ARG A 205 17.17 18.33 3.30
CA ARG A 205 18.03 19.51 3.39
C ARG A 205 18.63 19.68 4.80
N ALA A 206 17.84 19.42 5.83
CA ALA A 206 18.31 19.49 7.22
C ALA A 206 19.17 18.29 7.62
N GLU A 207 18.78 17.09 7.17
CA GLU A 207 19.39 15.81 7.51
C GLU A 207 19.61 14.96 6.25
N PRO A 208 20.72 15.18 5.51
CA PRO A 208 21.01 14.42 4.29
C PRO A 208 21.24 12.93 4.56
N GLY A 209 20.63 12.07 3.75
CA GLY A 209 20.83 10.61 3.77
C GLY A 209 21.56 10.09 2.52
N ASP A 210 21.82 8.78 2.49
CA ASP A 210 22.29 8.07 1.28
C ASP A 210 21.08 7.59 0.46
N ASP A 211 20.33 8.54 -0.09
CA ASP A 211 19.09 8.29 -0.84
C ASP A 211 18.90 9.24 -2.04
N LEU A 212 17.94 8.89 -2.91
CA LEU A 212 17.67 9.63 -4.15
C LEU A 212 17.28 11.09 -3.88
N ILE A 213 16.39 11.33 -2.92
CA ILE A 213 15.89 12.68 -2.65
C ILE A 213 17.01 13.56 -2.07
N SER A 214 17.82 13.04 -1.15
CA SER A 214 19.00 13.74 -0.62
C SER A 214 19.97 14.12 -1.72
N ALA A 215 20.26 13.20 -2.65
CA ALA A 215 21.16 13.48 -3.77
C ALA A 215 20.60 14.55 -4.73
N LEU A 216 19.29 14.60 -4.95
CA LEU A 216 18.69 15.62 -5.82
C LEU A 216 18.61 16.99 -5.14
N VAL A 217 18.30 17.02 -3.84
CA VAL A 217 18.27 18.26 -3.04
C VAL A 217 19.66 18.90 -3.00
N GLN A 218 20.72 18.10 -2.83
CA GLN A 218 22.10 18.61 -2.88
C GLN A 218 22.43 19.27 -4.22
N ILE A 219 22.10 18.60 -5.34
CA ILE A 219 22.36 19.17 -6.68
C ILE A 219 21.50 20.43 -6.89
N HIS A 220 20.24 20.44 -6.44
CA HIS A 220 19.39 21.62 -6.51
C HIS A 220 19.97 22.81 -5.74
N ASP A 221 20.42 22.59 -4.50
CA ASP A 221 20.96 23.66 -3.66
C ASP A 221 22.30 24.20 -4.21
N GLU A 222 23.08 23.37 -4.94
CA GLU A 222 24.36 23.77 -5.58
C GLU A 222 24.19 24.43 -6.96
N GLU A 223 23.34 23.89 -7.82
CA GLU A 223 23.24 24.23 -9.24
C GLU A 223 21.92 24.95 -9.61
N GLY A 224 20.93 24.97 -8.71
CA GLY A 224 19.57 25.48 -8.96
C GLY A 224 18.66 24.53 -9.74
N GLU A 225 19.17 23.36 -10.14
CA GLU A 225 18.50 22.37 -10.99
C GLU A 225 18.77 20.95 -10.48
N PRO A 226 17.80 20.02 -10.47
CA PRO A 226 16.42 20.15 -10.93
C PRO A 226 15.61 21.02 -9.97
N SER A 227 14.50 21.61 -10.41
CA SER A 227 13.65 22.41 -9.52
C SER A 227 13.01 21.55 -8.42
N GLU A 228 12.60 22.14 -7.29
CA GLU A 228 11.91 21.36 -6.23
C GLU A 228 10.64 20.65 -6.77
N ALA A 229 9.92 21.28 -7.70
CA ALA A 229 8.77 20.65 -8.37
C ALA A 229 9.17 19.41 -9.19
N GLU A 230 10.31 19.46 -9.88
CA GLU A 230 10.86 18.31 -10.61
C GLU A 230 11.36 17.20 -9.66
N ILE A 231 11.89 17.55 -8.49
CA ILE A 231 12.24 16.59 -7.44
C ILE A 231 10.99 15.89 -6.91
N VAL A 232 9.93 16.66 -6.60
CA VAL A 232 8.63 16.13 -6.16
C VAL A 232 8.03 15.22 -7.23
N GLY A 233 8.01 15.66 -8.49
CA GLY A 233 7.50 14.89 -9.62
C GLY A 233 8.27 13.59 -9.84
N LEU A 234 9.60 13.62 -9.70
CA LEU A 234 10.44 12.42 -9.81
C LEU A 234 10.25 11.47 -8.62
N GLY A 235 10.15 11.97 -7.40
CA GLY A 235 9.89 11.17 -6.20
C GLY A 235 8.55 10.45 -6.28
N THR A 236 7.51 11.19 -6.65
CA THR A 236 6.15 10.68 -6.90
C THR A 236 6.16 9.58 -7.96
N LEU A 237 6.79 9.85 -9.11
CA LEU A 237 6.93 8.89 -10.20
C LEU A 237 7.60 7.60 -9.74
N VAL A 238 8.76 7.70 -9.09
CA VAL A 238 9.57 6.55 -8.70
C VAL A 238 8.84 5.69 -7.66
N LEU A 239 8.16 6.32 -6.69
CA LEU A 239 7.40 5.62 -5.67
C LEU A 239 6.28 4.76 -6.29
N ILE A 240 5.46 5.37 -7.14
CA ILE A 240 4.30 4.69 -7.75
C ILE A 240 4.79 3.62 -8.75
N ALA A 241 5.74 3.99 -9.61
CA ALA A 241 6.22 3.09 -10.66
C ALA A 241 7.04 1.93 -10.10
N GLY A 242 7.74 2.10 -8.97
CA GLY A 242 8.61 1.09 -8.37
C GLY A 242 7.87 0.09 -7.47
N HIS A 243 6.68 0.44 -6.97
CA HIS A 243 5.91 -0.42 -6.07
C HIS A 243 4.97 -1.38 -6.81
N ASP A 244 3.89 -0.86 -7.42
CA ASP A 244 2.77 -1.68 -7.90
C ASP A 244 3.18 -2.61 -9.06
N THR A 245 4.14 -2.16 -9.88
CA THR A 245 4.66 -2.94 -11.02
C THR A 245 5.45 -4.16 -10.55
N THR A 246 6.35 -3.97 -9.58
CA THR A 246 7.20 -5.02 -9.01
C THR A 246 6.36 -6.07 -8.31
N VAL A 247 5.33 -5.66 -7.54
CA VAL A 247 4.36 -6.56 -6.91
C VAL A 247 3.66 -7.43 -7.95
N THR A 248 3.17 -6.80 -9.02
CA THR A 248 2.46 -7.50 -10.12
C THR A 248 3.36 -8.54 -10.76
N VAL A 249 4.60 -8.19 -11.08
CA VAL A 249 5.55 -9.10 -11.74
C VAL A 249 6.00 -10.21 -10.79
N LEU A 250 6.21 -9.93 -9.50
CA LEU A 250 6.63 -10.95 -8.54
C LEU A 250 5.54 -12.00 -8.32
N CYS A 251 4.29 -11.56 -8.12
CA CYS A 251 3.14 -12.45 -7.96
C CYS A 251 2.85 -13.23 -9.25
N GLY A 252 2.78 -12.54 -10.39
CA GLY A 252 2.55 -13.16 -11.70
C GLY A 252 3.66 -14.13 -12.10
N GLY A 253 4.91 -13.78 -11.82
CA GLY A 253 6.08 -14.63 -12.04
C GLY A 253 6.07 -15.88 -11.16
N THR A 254 5.69 -15.74 -9.89
CA THR A 254 5.54 -16.88 -8.98
C THR A 254 4.45 -17.84 -9.47
N ALA A 255 3.27 -17.31 -9.84
CA ALA A 255 2.20 -18.11 -10.42
C ALA A 255 2.62 -18.78 -11.74
N THR A 256 3.36 -18.06 -12.60
CA THR A 256 3.90 -18.59 -13.87
C THR A 256 4.83 -19.77 -13.62
N LEU A 257 5.78 -19.65 -12.67
CA LEU A 257 6.69 -20.75 -12.35
C LEU A 257 5.97 -21.95 -11.74
N LEU A 258 5.00 -21.74 -10.86
CA LEU A 258 4.18 -22.81 -10.30
C LEU A 258 3.34 -23.53 -11.37
N GLY A 259 2.94 -22.83 -12.43
CA GLY A 259 2.28 -23.41 -13.59
C GLY A 259 3.20 -24.12 -14.59
N ASN A 260 4.53 -23.97 -14.47
CA ASN A 260 5.54 -24.55 -15.35
C ASN A 260 6.56 -25.39 -14.54
N PRO A 261 6.16 -26.56 -14.02
CA PRO A 261 6.95 -27.33 -13.07
C PRO A 261 8.29 -27.84 -13.64
N ASP A 262 8.38 -28.05 -14.95
CA ASP A 262 9.62 -28.39 -15.66
C ASP A 262 10.64 -27.24 -15.59
N GLN A 263 10.19 -26.01 -15.83
CA GLN A 263 11.03 -24.81 -15.72
C GLN A 263 11.42 -24.53 -14.26
N LEU A 264 10.50 -24.77 -13.31
CA LEU A 264 10.82 -24.65 -11.88
C LEU A 264 11.85 -25.71 -11.42
N ALA A 265 11.75 -26.95 -11.93
CA ALA A 265 12.74 -27.98 -11.66
C ALA A 265 14.14 -27.61 -12.21
N LEU A 266 14.19 -26.97 -13.39
CA LEU A 266 15.42 -26.44 -13.96
C LEU A 266 16.05 -25.36 -13.07
N LEU A 267 15.25 -24.43 -12.52
CA LEU A 267 15.75 -23.42 -11.57
C LEU A 267 16.28 -24.03 -10.27
N ARG A 268 15.62 -25.06 -9.75
CA ARG A 268 16.08 -25.77 -8.54
C ARG A 268 17.41 -26.48 -8.77
N ALA A 269 17.58 -27.08 -9.94
CA ALA A 269 18.83 -27.74 -10.32
C ALA A 269 19.95 -26.73 -10.60
N ASN A 270 19.61 -25.53 -11.07
CA ASN A 270 20.58 -24.49 -11.40
C ASN A 270 20.10 -23.08 -10.98
N PRO A 271 20.28 -22.68 -9.71
CA PRO A 271 19.87 -21.36 -9.22
C PRO A 271 20.57 -20.17 -9.91
N ALA A 272 21.66 -20.40 -10.66
CA ALA A 272 22.30 -19.33 -11.44
C ALA A 272 21.42 -18.84 -12.61
N LEU A 273 20.34 -19.54 -12.95
CA LEU A 273 19.39 -19.17 -14.00
C LEU A 273 18.30 -18.18 -13.56
N PHE A 274 18.24 -17.79 -12.28
CA PHE A 274 17.23 -16.82 -11.82
C PHE A 274 17.23 -15.48 -12.59
N PRO A 275 18.38 -14.88 -12.96
CA PRO A 275 18.39 -13.69 -13.81
C PRO A 275 17.67 -13.90 -15.16
N ASP A 276 17.87 -15.05 -15.80
CA ASP A 276 17.24 -15.41 -17.07
C ASP A 276 15.73 -15.67 -16.88
N ALA A 277 15.36 -16.34 -15.79
CA ALA A 277 13.97 -16.57 -15.44
C ALA A 277 13.20 -15.27 -15.19
N VAL A 278 13.84 -14.27 -14.59
CA VAL A 278 13.25 -12.94 -14.38
C VAL A 278 13.01 -12.23 -15.71
N GLU A 279 13.93 -12.29 -16.67
CA GLU A 279 13.71 -11.70 -18.01
C GLU A 279 12.49 -12.30 -18.69
N GLU A 280 12.36 -13.63 -18.64
CA GLU A 280 11.22 -14.33 -19.24
C GLU A 280 9.92 -14.04 -18.48
N VAL A 281 9.97 -13.95 -17.15
CA VAL A 281 8.82 -13.56 -16.33
C VAL A 281 8.35 -12.16 -16.71
N VAL A 282 9.27 -11.20 -16.83
CA VAL A 282 8.94 -9.82 -17.18
C VAL A 282 8.38 -9.74 -18.61
N ARG A 283 8.89 -10.54 -19.55
CA ARG A 283 8.36 -10.61 -20.92
C ARG A 283 6.89 -11.03 -20.92
N LEU A 284 6.52 -12.04 -20.13
CA LEU A 284 5.14 -12.54 -20.09
C LEU A 284 4.23 -11.72 -19.16
N ASN A 285 4.73 -11.30 -18.00
CA ASN A 285 3.95 -10.71 -16.91
C ASN A 285 4.18 -9.21 -16.73
N GLY A 286 4.83 -8.55 -17.69
CA GLY A 286 5.06 -7.11 -17.67
C GLY A 286 3.77 -6.32 -17.37
N PRO A 287 3.82 -5.33 -16.45
CA PRO A 287 2.61 -4.64 -16.02
C PRO A 287 1.95 -3.87 -17.16
N GLY A 288 0.62 -3.89 -17.19
CA GLY A 288 -0.20 -2.94 -17.94
C GLY A 288 -0.50 -3.26 -19.41
N GLY A 289 0.10 -4.29 -20.04
CA GLY A 289 -0.20 -4.69 -21.43
C GLY A 289 0.13 -3.68 -22.54
N GLY A 290 0.37 -2.42 -22.20
CA GLY A 290 0.75 -1.32 -23.08
C GLY A 290 1.40 -0.17 -22.32
N THR A 291 2.09 0.71 -23.05
CA THR A 291 2.76 1.88 -22.45
C THR A 291 1.83 3.08 -22.35
N ALA A 292 2.24 4.09 -21.58
CA ALA A 292 1.58 5.38 -21.59
C ALA A 292 1.50 5.97 -23.03
N ILE A 293 0.36 6.54 -23.40
CA ILE A 293 0.05 6.98 -24.77
C ILE A 293 0.98 8.10 -25.27
N ARG A 294 1.27 8.17 -26.56
CA ARG A 294 1.99 9.30 -27.17
C ARG A 294 1.09 10.02 -28.16
N ILE A 295 1.36 11.30 -28.40
CA ILE A 295 0.66 12.07 -29.43
C ILE A 295 1.61 12.29 -30.61
N THR A 296 1.16 12.01 -31.83
CA THR A 296 1.95 12.28 -33.04
C THR A 296 2.10 13.78 -33.27
N THR A 297 3.30 14.26 -33.58
CA THR A 297 3.58 15.69 -33.86
C THR A 297 3.62 16.03 -35.35
N SER A 298 3.48 15.02 -36.20
CA SER A 298 3.32 15.09 -37.65
C SER A 298 2.69 13.78 -38.11
N ASP A 299 2.30 13.67 -39.38
CA ASP A 299 1.92 12.37 -39.95
C ASP A 299 3.10 11.37 -39.85
N VAL A 300 2.78 10.12 -39.49
CA VAL A 300 3.76 9.03 -39.37
C VAL A 300 3.24 7.79 -40.08
N ASN A 301 4.01 7.26 -41.04
CA ASN A 301 3.76 5.93 -41.59
C ASN A 301 4.39 4.88 -40.67
N LEU A 302 3.58 4.00 -40.11
CA LEU A 302 3.98 2.91 -39.23
C LEU A 302 3.28 1.61 -39.66
N GLY A 303 4.02 0.53 -39.89
CA GLY A 303 3.47 -0.73 -40.38
C GLY A 303 2.69 -0.63 -41.70
N GLY A 304 2.94 0.41 -42.52
CA GLY A 304 2.18 0.70 -43.76
C GLY A 304 0.91 1.55 -43.54
N THR A 305 0.57 1.86 -42.30
CA THR A 305 -0.57 2.72 -41.92
C THR A 305 -0.09 4.14 -41.65
N VAL A 306 -0.75 5.14 -42.26
CA VAL A 306 -0.47 6.55 -41.96
C VAL A 306 -1.28 6.97 -40.73
N ILE A 307 -0.59 7.23 -39.63
CA ILE A 307 -1.14 7.80 -38.41
C ILE A 307 -1.08 9.33 -38.55
N PRO A 308 -2.22 10.04 -38.57
CA PRO A 308 -2.25 11.49 -38.72
C PRO A 308 -1.59 12.24 -37.56
N GLU A 309 -1.10 13.45 -37.78
CA GLU A 309 -0.70 14.38 -36.73
C GLU A 309 -1.80 14.57 -35.67
N GLY A 310 -1.40 14.67 -34.39
CA GLY A 310 -2.29 14.92 -33.26
C GLY A 310 -3.03 13.67 -32.77
N SER A 311 -2.74 12.49 -33.32
CA SER A 311 -3.37 11.24 -32.93
C SER A 311 -2.72 10.65 -31.68
N ALA A 312 -3.53 10.11 -30.76
CA ALA A 312 -3.01 9.30 -29.67
C ALA A 312 -2.58 7.92 -30.17
N VAL A 313 -1.46 7.42 -29.65
CA VAL A 313 -0.86 6.14 -30.01
C VAL A 313 -0.50 5.37 -28.75
N LEU A 314 -1.04 4.17 -28.62
CA LEU A 314 -0.75 3.20 -27.57
C LEU A 314 0.13 2.09 -28.14
N ALA A 315 1.40 2.09 -27.75
CA ALA A 315 2.34 1.03 -28.10
C ALA A 315 2.20 -0.14 -27.10
N SER A 316 1.77 -1.30 -27.60
CA SER A 316 1.53 -2.46 -26.75
C SER A 316 2.79 -3.28 -26.57
N VAL A 317 3.48 -3.04 -25.46
CA VAL A 317 4.63 -3.88 -25.06
C VAL A 317 4.20 -5.31 -24.75
N GLY A 318 2.94 -5.55 -24.36
CA GLY A 318 2.42 -6.88 -24.06
C GLY A 318 2.32 -7.77 -25.31
N THR A 319 1.83 -7.23 -26.43
CA THR A 319 1.79 -7.94 -27.72
C THR A 319 3.18 -8.02 -28.35
N ALA A 320 3.97 -6.94 -28.32
CA ALA A 320 5.35 -6.96 -28.80
C ALA A 320 6.21 -8.01 -28.07
N SER A 321 5.98 -8.21 -26.76
CA SER A 321 6.67 -9.24 -25.98
C SER A 321 6.24 -10.65 -26.34
N ARG A 322 5.17 -10.83 -27.12
CA ARG A 322 4.62 -12.11 -27.60
C ARG A 322 4.59 -12.20 -29.13
N ASP A 323 5.37 -11.37 -29.81
CA ASP A 323 5.42 -11.37 -31.26
C ASP A 323 6.11 -12.66 -31.77
N PRO A 324 5.41 -13.53 -32.53
CA PRO A 324 5.98 -14.79 -33.00
C PRO A 324 7.12 -14.60 -34.01
N GLU A 325 7.26 -13.43 -34.64
CA GLU A 325 8.39 -13.13 -35.53
C GLU A 325 9.70 -12.93 -34.74
N VAL A 326 9.60 -12.61 -33.46
CA VAL A 326 10.74 -12.33 -32.57
C VAL A 326 10.96 -13.46 -31.56
N TYR A 327 9.87 -14.04 -31.07
CA TYR A 327 9.86 -15.06 -30.04
C TYR A 327 9.16 -16.32 -30.55
N PRO A 328 9.91 -17.37 -30.96
CA PRO A 328 9.33 -18.67 -31.23
C PRO A 328 8.57 -19.21 -30.01
N GLU A 329 7.38 -19.78 -30.22
CA GLU A 329 6.48 -20.21 -29.12
C GLU A 329 6.25 -19.09 -28.08
N PRO A 330 5.72 -17.92 -28.50
CA PRO A 330 5.78 -16.70 -27.70
C PRO A 330 5.03 -16.78 -26.37
N ASP A 331 3.99 -17.63 -26.27
CA ASP A 331 3.18 -17.76 -25.06
C ASP A 331 3.76 -18.76 -24.05
N ARG A 332 4.74 -19.58 -24.45
CA ARG A 332 5.40 -20.52 -23.52
C ARG A 332 6.40 -19.79 -22.64
N TYR A 333 6.42 -20.13 -21.36
CA TYR A 333 7.45 -19.70 -20.43
C TYR A 333 8.70 -20.56 -20.63
N LEU A 334 9.76 -19.97 -21.18
CA LEU A 334 11.03 -20.64 -21.45
C LEU A 334 12.19 -19.81 -20.90
N ILE A 335 12.88 -20.32 -19.87
CA ILE A 335 13.97 -19.58 -19.20
C ILE A 335 15.15 -19.34 -20.15
N GLN A 336 15.48 -20.33 -20.98
CA GLN A 336 16.69 -20.34 -21.79
C GLN A 336 16.40 -19.95 -23.26
N ARG A 337 15.67 -18.86 -23.47
CA ARG A 337 15.47 -18.31 -24.83
C ARG A 337 16.79 -17.82 -25.43
N GLU A 338 16.97 -18.10 -26.72
CA GLU A 338 18.09 -17.58 -27.51
C GLU A 338 17.96 -16.06 -27.73
N ASN A 339 16.77 -15.61 -28.14
CA ASN A 339 16.48 -14.18 -28.29
C ASN A 339 16.05 -13.57 -26.95
N ARG A 340 16.81 -12.56 -26.51
CA ARG A 340 16.64 -11.87 -25.21
C ARG A 340 16.29 -10.39 -25.37
N THR A 341 15.73 -9.99 -26.51
CA THR A 341 15.45 -8.60 -26.84
C THR A 341 14.25 -8.05 -26.06
N GLN A 342 14.42 -7.81 -24.76
CA GLN A 342 13.36 -7.36 -23.87
C GLN A 342 12.74 -6.02 -24.30
N VAL A 343 11.40 -5.97 -24.32
CA VAL A 343 10.61 -4.75 -24.61
C VAL A 343 9.57 -4.43 -23.53
N ALA A 344 9.34 -5.35 -22.57
CA ALA A 344 8.39 -5.13 -21.49
C ALA A 344 8.79 -4.00 -20.51
N PHE A 345 10.08 -3.65 -20.45
CA PHE A 345 10.56 -2.44 -19.77
C PHE A 345 10.41 -1.15 -20.61
N GLY A 346 9.76 -1.23 -21.76
CA GLY A 346 9.70 -0.17 -22.76
C GLY A 346 10.97 -0.11 -23.64
N HIS A 347 11.10 0.97 -24.40
CA HIS A 347 12.22 1.21 -25.31
C HIS A 347 12.42 2.71 -25.52
N GLY A 348 13.57 3.12 -26.07
CA GLY A 348 13.87 4.51 -26.38
C GLY A 348 14.14 5.39 -25.14
N PRO A 349 13.96 6.72 -25.24
CA PRO A 349 14.27 7.66 -24.16
C PRO A 349 13.56 7.36 -22.84
N HIS A 350 12.33 6.84 -22.91
CA HIS A 350 11.51 6.50 -21.74
C HIS A 350 11.62 5.03 -21.31
N PHE A 351 12.69 4.31 -21.70
CA PHE A 351 12.99 2.99 -21.15
C PHE A 351 12.93 3.02 -19.61
N CYS A 352 12.46 1.96 -18.96
CA CYS A 352 12.26 1.95 -17.51
C CYS A 352 13.56 2.29 -16.76
N ILE A 353 13.50 3.31 -15.88
CA ILE A 353 14.65 3.75 -15.10
C ILE A 353 15.02 2.76 -14.00
N GLY A 354 14.02 2.12 -13.40
CA GLY A 354 14.18 1.14 -12.34
C GLY A 354 14.51 -0.27 -12.83
N ALA A 355 14.73 -0.48 -14.14
CA ALA A 355 14.85 -1.82 -14.70
C ALA A 355 16.02 -2.63 -14.11
N GLY A 356 17.11 -1.98 -13.69
CA GLY A 356 18.21 -2.66 -12.99
C GLY A 356 17.80 -3.12 -11.60
N LEU A 357 17.14 -2.25 -10.84
CA LEU A 357 16.67 -2.55 -9.48
C LEU A 357 15.58 -3.63 -9.48
N ALA A 358 14.59 -3.51 -10.37
CA ALA A 358 13.52 -4.49 -10.51
C ALA A 358 14.07 -5.90 -10.79
N ARG A 359 15.12 -6.04 -11.62
CA ARG A 359 15.77 -7.35 -11.85
C ARG A 359 16.35 -7.94 -10.58
N VAL A 360 17.03 -7.11 -9.79
CA VAL A 360 17.64 -7.53 -8.53
C VAL A 360 16.55 -7.96 -7.53
N GLU A 361 15.52 -7.14 -7.36
CA GLU A 361 14.38 -7.43 -6.49
C GLU A 361 13.67 -8.73 -6.87
N LEU A 362 13.33 -8.89 -8.15
CA LEU A 362 12.63 -10.08 -8.64
C LEU A 362 13.51 -11.32 -8.52
N ALA A 363 14.80 -11.25 -8.88
CA ALA A 363 15.68 -12.40 -8.81
C ALA A 363 15.90 -12.88 -7.38
N ILE A 364 16.16 -11.96 -6.45
CA ILE A 364 16.33 -12.28 -5.03
C ILE A 364 15.02 -12.76 -4.43
N GLY A 365 13.93 -12.02 -4.65
CA GLY A 365 12.64 -12.32 -4.05
C GLY A 365 12.09 -13.67 -4.48
N MET A 366 12.11 -13.95 -5.79
CA MET A 366 11.65 -15.24 -6.31
C MET A 366 12.54 -16.38 -5.84
N ARG A 367 13.86 -16.20 -5.88
CA ARG A 367 14.79 -17.25 -5.44
C ARG A 367 14.61 -17.57 -3.96
N ALA A 368 14.63 -16.56 -3.10
CA ALA A 368 14.49 -16.74 -1.66
C ALA A 368 13.17 -17.45 -1.32
N LEU A 369 12.08 -17.08 -2.00
CA LEU A 369 10.76 -17.71 -1.84
C LEU A 369 10.79 -19.21 -2.17
N PHE A 370 11.32 -19.61 -3.33
CA PHE A 370 11.36 -21.02 -3.74
C PHE A 370 12.41 -21.85 -2.99
N ASP A 371 13.52 -21.24 -2.59
CA ASP A 371 14.54 -21.89 -1.74
C ASP A 371 13.96 -22.17 -0.34
N ARG A 372 13.20 -21.21 0.24
CA ARG A 372 12.58 -21.37 1.56
C ARG A 372 11.40 -22.33 1.54
N PHE A 373 10.54 -22.24 0.53
CA PHE A 373 9.31 -23.03 0.43
C PHE A 373 9.34 -23.97 -0.80
N PRO A 374 10.08 -25.08 -0.74
CA PRO A 374 10.21 -26.01 -1.88
C PRO A 374 8.90 -26.73 -2.23
N LEU A 375 7.93 -26.73 -1.32
CA LEU A 375 6.58 -27.29 -1.53
C LEU A 375 5.52 -26.21 -1.77
N LEU A 376 5.93 -24.97 -2.04
CA LEU A 376 5.02 -23.89 -2.38
C LEU A 376 4.13 -24.30 -3.56
N ARG A 377 2.83 -24.03 -3.43
CA ARG A 377 1.80 -24.30 -4.44
C ARG A 377 0.70 -23.27 -4.35
N LEU A 378 -0.03 -23.08 -5.45
CA LEU A 378 -1.24 -22.26 -5.42
C LEU A 378 -2.26 -22.91 -4.48
N ALA A 379 -2.86 -22.09 -3.60
CA ALA A 379 -3.93 -22.54 -2.71
C ALA A 379 -5.26 -22.76 -3.45
N VAL A 380 -5.40 -22.17 -4.63
CA VAL A 380 -6.56 -22.26 -5.52
C VAL A 380 -6.12 -22.66 -6.93
N PRO A 381 -7.03 -23.20 -7.77
CA PRO A 381 -6.76 -23.37 -9.19
C PRO A 381 -6.40 -22.03 -9.88
N PRO A 382 -5.53 -22.03 -10.91
CA PRO A 382 -5.11 -20.80 -11.61
C PRO A 382 -6.27 -19.93 -12.11
N GLU A 383 -7.39 -20.54 -12.51
CA GLU A 383 -8.56 -19.86 -13.05
C GLU A 383 -9.31 -19.04 -11.99
N GLN A 384 -9.05 -19.29 -10.71
CA GLN A 384 -9.62 -18.54 -9.58
C GLN A 384 -8.73 -17.39 -9.11
N LEU A 385 -7.54 -17.22 -9.69
CA LEU A 385 -6.69 -16.07 -9.41
C LEU A 385 -7.41 -14.79 -9.84
N ARG A 386 -7.19 -13.70 -9.12
CA ARG A 386 -7.72 -12.39 -9.46
C ARG A 386 -6.59 -11.52 -9.98
N TRP A 387 -6.67 -11.10 -11.24
CA TRP A 387 -5.72 -10.16 -11.82
C TRP A 387 -6.15 -8.72 -11.51
N LYS A 388 -5.18 -7.85 -11.22
CA LYS A 388 -5.43 -6.41 -11.07
C LYS A 388 -5.60 -5.80 -12.48
N ASP A 389 -6.84 -5.72 -12.96
CA ASP A 389 -7.17 -4.99 -14.19
C ASP A 389 -7.22 -3.48 -13.88
N PHE A 390 -6.35 -2.69 -14.51
CA PHE A 390 -6.26 -1.24 -14.28
C PHE A 390 -7.52 -0.46 -14.75
N ALA A 391 -8.38 -1.07 -15.58
CA ALA A 391 -9.71 -0.54 -15.88
C ALA A 391 -10.80 -1.47 -15.35
N ALA A 392 -11.27 -1.22 -14.13
CA ALA A 392 -12.58 -1.69 -13.70
C ALA A 392 -13.62 -0.66 -14.13
N LEU A 393 -14.23 -0.86 -15.30
CA LEU A 393 -15.39 -0.09 -15.75
C LEU A 393 -16.52 -0.18 -14.71
N GLY A 394 -16.95 0.96 -14.20
CA GLY A 394 -18.36 1.39 -14.24
C GLY A 394 -19.42 0.69 -13.39
N ASP A 395 -19.14 -0.41 -12.69
CA ASP A 395 -20.14 -1.01 -11.79
C ASP A 395 -19.74 -0.75 -10.35
N GLY A 396 -20.47 0.14 -9.68
CA GLY A 396 -20.32 0.55 -8.28
C GLY A 396 -20.45 -0.58 -7.25
N LYS A 397 -19.57 -1.57 -7.36
CA LYS A 397 -19.21 -2.58 -6.36
C LYS A 397 -17.71 -2.46 -6.21
N SER A 398 -17.31 -1.68 -5.22
CA SER A 398 -15.95 -1.69 -4.68
C SER A 398 -15.47 -3.14 -4.55
N PHE A 399 -14.32 -3.47 -5.14
CA PHE A 399 -13.71 -4.76 -4.85
C PHE A 399 -13.04 -4.71 -3.46
N PRO A 400 -13.24 -5.75 -2.64
CA PRO A 400 -12.32 -6.06 -1.55
C PRO A 400 -10.91 -6.28 -2.12
N SER A 401 -9.88 -6.16 -1.28
CA SER A 401 -8.59 -6.84 -1.47
C SER A 401 -8.84 -8.35 -1.68
N PRO A 402 -7.84 -9.25 -1.75
CA PRO A 402 -8.08 -10.68 -1.57
C PRO A 402 -8.56 -11.02 -0.13
N GLY A 403 -9.58 -10.33 0.36
CA GLY A 403 -10.50 -10.80 1.38
C GLY A 403 -11.53 -11.72 0.73
N ALA A 404 -11.45 -13.00 1.09
CA ALA A 404 -12.52 -13.95 0.81
C ALA A 404 -13.76 -13.56 1.62
N ASP A 405 -14.82 -13.10 0.94
CA ASP A 405 -16.17 -13.21 1.49
C ASP A 405 -16.66 -14.66 1.31
N ARG A 406 -16.91 -15.26 2.48
CA ARG A 406 -17.40 -16.60 2.86
C ARG A 406 -18.15 -17.44 1.80
N ALA A 407 -17.68 -18.69 1.62
CA ALA A 407 -18.51 -19.91 1.67
C ALA A 407 -17.70 -21.18 2.03
N MET A 408 -17.81 -21.57 3.31
CA MET A 408 -17.75 -22.87 4.02
C MET A 408 -17.68 -24.19 3.21
N SER A 409 -17.26 -25.38 3.70
CA SER A 409 -16.82 -25.94 5.00
C SER A 409 -16.47 -27.43 4.77
N ALA A 410 -15.62 -28.02 5.62
CA ALA A 410 -15.90 -29.35 6.18
C ALA A 410 -15.47 -29.41 7.66
N HIS A 411 -16.42 -29.24 8.58
CA HIS A 411 -16.29 -29.67 9.97
C HIS A 411 -16.90 -31.08 10.11
N PRO A 412 -16.27 -31.99 10.89
CA PRO A 412 -17.02 -32.93 11.70
C PRO A 412 -17.45 -32.25 13.00
N ALA A 413 -18.69 -32.51 13.39
CA ALA A 413 -19.29 -32.06 14.62
C ALA A 413 -18.58 -32.63 15.87
N GLY A 414 -18.58 -31.82 16.93
CA GLY A 414 -18.60 -32.32 18.31
C GLY A 414 -17.27 -32.29 19.06
N LEU A 415 -17.02 -31.19 19.79
CA LEU A 415 -16.60 -31.16 21.21
C LEU A 415 -16.21 -29.71 21.56
N ARG A 416 -17.03 -29.02 22.36
CA ARG A 416 -16.57 -27.82 23.07
C ARG A 416 -15.51 -28.28 24.09
N PRO A 417 -14.27 -27.80 24.06
CA PRO A 417 -13.37 -28.09 25.16
C PRO A 417 -13.86 -27.34 26.41
N ALA A 418 -14.06 -28.09 27.49
CA ALA A 418 -14.32 -27.55 28.82
C ALA A 418 -13.01 -26.95 29.36
N HIS A 419 -12.61 -25.77 28.88
CA HIS A 419 -11.54 -25.00 29.51
C HIS A 419 -12.13 -24.13 30.64
N PRO A 420 -11.53 -24.10 31.83
CA PRO A 420 -11.93 -23.16 32.89
C PRO A 420 -11.79 -21.70 32.40
N PRO A 421 -12.65 -20.77 32.87
CA PRO A 421 -12.71 -19.41 32.35
C PRO A 421 -11.37 -18.68 32.49
N ALA A 422 -11.00 -17.94 31.43
CA ALA A 422 -9.85 -17.04 31.38
C ALA A 422 -10.31 -15.68 30.82
N VAL A 423 -9.53 -14.63 31.09
CA VAL A 423 -9.83 -13.25 30.67
C VAL A 423 -8.60 -12.64 30.02
N ALA A 424 -8.80 -11.94 28.91
CA ALA A 424 -7.79 -11.16 28.23
C ALA A 424 -8.18 -9.67 28.22
N PHE A 425 -7.34 -8.85 28.83
CA PHE A 425 -7.49 -7.41 28.89
C PHE A 425 -6.62 -6.75 27.83
N PHE A 426 -7.20 -5.87 27.02
CA PHE A 426 -6.47 -5.13 26.01
C PHE A 426 -6.54 -3.65 26.33
N ASP A 427 -5.40 -3.00 26.51
CA ASP A 427 -5.36 -1.57 26.23
C ASP A 427 -5.77 -1.32 24.77
N VAL A 428 -6.34 -0.15 24.50
CA VAL A 428 -6.88 0.18 23.19
C VAL A 428 -5.87 1.00 22.38
N ASP A 429 -5.40 2.12 22.91
CA ASP A 429 -4.67 3.13 22.15
C ASP A 429 -3.22 2.69 21.95
N GLU A 430 -2.73 2.58 20.71
CA GLU A 430 -1.37 2.09 20.39
C GLU A 430 -1.06 0.64 20.84
N THR A 431 -2.01 -0.01 21.52
CA THR A 431 -2.04 -1.44 21.82
C THR A 431 -2.93 -2.22 20.85
N LEU A 432 -4.20 -1.84 20.68
CA LEU A 432 -5.15 -2.52 19.79
C LEU A 432 -5.39 -1.74 18.49
N ILE A 433 -5.38 -0.42 18.58
CA ILE A 433 -5.49 0.50 17.44
C ILE A 433 -4.22 1.33 17.26
N SER A 434 -3.90 1.76 16.05
CA SER A 434 -2.68 2.52 15.72
C SER A 434 -2.77 4.01 16.08
N VAL A 435 -3.97 4.51 16.35
CA VAL A 435 -4.24 5.93 16.65
C VAL A 435 -4.58 6.13 18.12
N ASN A 436 -4.31 7.33 18.63
CA ASN A 436 -4.76 7.73 19.96
C ASN A 436 -6.22 8.18 19.86
N SER A 437 -7.13 7.36 20.37
CA SER A 437 -8.59 7.58 20.27
C SER A 437 -9.00 8.92 20.85
N MET A 438 -8.40 9.38 21.94
CA MET A 438 -8.75 10.67 22.53
C MET A 438 -8.39 11.85 21.61
N SER A 439 -7.17 11.86 21.07
CA SER A 439 -6.70 12.93 20.18
C SER A 439 -7.42 12.91 18.84
N GLY A 440 -7.59 11.72 18.26
CA GLY A 440 -8.30 11.52 16.99
C GLY A 440 -9.77 11.94 17.09
N PHE A 441 -10.44 11.52 18.16
CA PHE A 441 -11.83 11.88 18.40
C PHE A 441 -12.02 13.37 18.67
N LEU A 442 -11.16 14.00 19.48
CA LEU A 442 -11.24 15.45 19.71
C LEU A 442 -11.10 16.25 18.40
N ARG A 443 -10.18 15.84 17.52
CA ARG A 443 -10.03 16.46 16.19
C ARG A 443 -11.31 16.32 15.35
N HIS A 444 -11.92 15.14 15.39
CA HIS A 444 -13.19 14.89 14.70
C HIS A 444 -14.32 15.74 15.28
N HIS A 445 -14.46 15.78 16.61
CA HIS A 445 -15.47 16.55 17.32
C HIS A 445 -15.39 18.04 16.99
N VAL A 446 -14.19 18.65 17.03
CA VAL A 446 -13.98 20.06 16.66
C VAL A 446 -14.47 20.34 15.24
N ARG A 447 -14.16 19.46 14.27
CA ARG A 447 -14.64 19.58 12.89
C ARG A 447 -16.16 19.41 12.80
N ALA A 448 -16.72 18.40 13.47
CA ALA A 448 -18.16 18.10 13.44
C ALA A 448 -19.00 19.24 14.03
N SER A 449 -18.48 19.94 15.04
CA SER A 449 -19.11 21.13 15.62
C SER A 449 -18.92 22.42 14.79
N GLY A 450 -18.38 22.33 13.57
CA GLY A 450 -18.17 23.47 12.68
C GLY A 450 -17.09 24.46 13.15
N ARG A 451 -16.21 24.05 14.08
CA ARG A 451 -15.14 24.89 14.62
C ARG A 451 -13.85 24.71 13.80
N PRO A 452 -13.03 25.76 13.65
CA PRO A 452 -11.77 25.65 12.91
C PRO A 452 -10.76 24.76 13.66
N LEU A 453 -9.88 24.09 12.91
CA LEU A 453 -8.86 23.18 13.48
C LEU A 453 -7.86 23.86 14.42
N SER A 454 -7.70 25.19 14.33
CA SER A 454 -6.88 25.96 15.28
C SER A 454 -7.35 25.78 16.73
N VAL A 455 -8.64 25.51 16.96
CA VAL A 455 -9.20 25.17 18.28
C VAL A 455 -8.64 23.84 18.79
N PHE A 456 -8.56 22.83 17.92
CA PHE A 456 -7.94 21.55 18.27
C PHE A 456 -6.47 21.75 18.62
N ASP A 457 -5.73 22.51 17.79
CA ASP A 457 -4.32 22.79 18.03
C ASP A 457 -4.08 23.51 19.36
N GLU A 458 -4.93 24.48 19.71
CA GLU A 458 -4.87 25.20 20.98
C GLU A 458 -5.17 24.28 22.18
N ALA A 459 -6.22 23.46 22.08
CA ALA A 459 -6.56 22.49 23.11
C ALA A 459 -5.43 21.49 23.36
N VAL A 460 -4.84 20.94 22.29
CA VAL A 460 -3.70 20.01 22.39
C VAL A 460 -2.47 20.71 22.97
N ARG A 461 -2.17 21.95 22.59
CA ARG A 461 -1.09 22.74 23.20
C ARG A 461 -1.32 22.93 24.70
N GLY A 462 -2.54 23.25 25.12
CA GLY A 462 -2.88 23.41 26.55
C GLY A 462 -2.70 22.13 27.35
N LEU A 463 -3.17 21.00 26.83
CA LEU A 463 -3.02 19.69 27.48
C LEU A 463 -1.54 19.28 27.59
N ARG A 464 -0.74 19.52 26.53
CA ARG A 464 0.71 19.28 26.55
C ARG A 464 1.43 20.18 27.55
N ALA A 465 1.09 21.46 27.61
CA ALA A 465 1.67 22.40 28.57
C ALA A 465 1.39 21.98 30.02
N LEU A 466 0.18 21.51 30.33
CA LEU A 466 -0.15 20.95 31.65
C LEU A 466 0.72 19.73 31.98
N ALA A 467 0.86 18.79 31.05
CA ALA A 467 1.68 17.60 31.24
C ALA A 467 3.18 17.94 31.42
N GLN A 468 3.71 18.84 30.61
CA GLN A 468 5.10 19.32 30.70
C GLN A 468 5.38 20.12 31.98
N GLY A 469 4.36 20.81 32.50
CA GLY A 469 4.40 21.48 33.79
C GLY A 469 4.36 20.55 35.00
N GLY A 470 4.39 19.23 34.79
CA GLY A 470 4.40 18.22 35.85
C GLY A 470 3.04 17.94 36.47
N ALA A 471 1.93 18.39 35.85
CA ALA A 471 0.60 18.07 36.34
C ALA A 471 0.38 16.54 36.34
N PRO A 472 -0.28 15.97 37.38
CA PRO A 472 -0.66 14.57 37.38
C PRO A 472 -1.48 14.20 36.14
N ARG A 473 -1.24 13.02 35.57
CA ARG A 473 -1.98 12.56 34.38
C ARG A 473 -3.50 12.55 34.57
N ALA A 474 -3.98 12.30 35.79
CA ALA A 474 -5.41 12.38 36.10
C ALA A 474 -5.97 13.80 35.92
N ASP A 475 -5.18 14.85 36.19
CA ASP A 475 -5.57 16.23 35.99
C ASP A 475 -5.56 16.61 34.51
N VAL A 476 -4.62 16.08 33.73
CA VAL A 476 -4.62 16.21 32.26
C VAL A 476 -5.85 15.52 31.67
N ALA A 477 -6.21 14.32 32.13
CA ALA A 477 -7.44 13.63 31.72
C ALA A 477 -8.70 14.44 32.07
N ARG A 478 -8.79 15.00 33.28
CA ARG A 478 -9.90 15.90 33.67
C ARG A 478 -9.94 17.17 32.81
N ALA A 479 -8.79 17.71 32.41
CA ALA A 479 -8.74 18.86 31.50
C ALA A 479 -9.20 18.50 30.09
N TYR A 480 -8.87 17.30 29.60
CA TYR A 480 -9.37 16.78 28.32
C TYR A 480 -10.89 16.66 28.33
N TYR A 481 -11.49 16.05 29.36
CA TYR A 481 -12.94 15.88 29.40
C TYR A 481 -13.74 17.18 29.60
N ARG A 482 -13.12 18.23 30.16
CA ARG A 482 -13.71 19.58 30.17
C ARG A 482 -13.96 20.15 28.78
N LEU A 483 -13.25 19.69 27.75
CA LEU A 483 -13.46 20.13 26.37
C LEU A 483 -14.81 19.70 25.79
N TYR A 484 -15.48 18.72 26.43
CA TYR A 484 -16.80 18.23 26.04
C TYR A 484 -17.93 18.81 26.90
N GLU A 485 -17.63 19.76 27.80
CA GLU A 485 -18.66 20.42 28.61
C GLU A 485 -19.76 21.02 27.72
N GLY A 486 -21.02 20.72 28.04
CA GLY A 486 -22.19 21.15 27.26
C GLY A 486 -22.52 20.28 26.05
N SER A 487 -21.72 19.26 25.73
CA SER A 487 -22.02 18.32 24.63
C SER A 487 -23.09 17.31 25.02
N ASP A 488 -23.99 16.98 24.09
CA ASP A 488 -25.00 15.92 24.27
C ASP A 488 -24.37 14.52 24.08
N ASP A 489 -24.72 13.59 24.95
CA ASP A 489 -24.15 12.24 24.97
C ASP A 489 -24.52 11.42 23.74
N ARG A 490 -25.74 11.58 23.20
CA ARG A 490 -26.17 10.88 21.97
C ARG A 490 -25.44 11.44 20.76
N GLU A 491 -25.23 12.75 20.73
CA GLU A 491 -24.45 13.39 19.67
C GLU A 491 -23.00 12.89 19.69
N LEU A 492 -22.35 12.85 20.86
CA LEU A 492 -21.00 12.31 20.98
C LEU A 492 -20.93 10.84 20.56
N ALA A 493 -21.91 10.01 20.92
CA ALA A 493 -21.98 8.63 20.47
C ALA A 493 -22.09 8.51 18.93
N ALA A 494 -22.91 9.36 18.30
CA ALA A 494 -23.03 9.40 16.84
C ALA A 494 -21.73 9.86 16.17
N GLN A 495 -21.10 10.92 16.71
CA GLN A 495 -19.79 11.39 16.25
C GLN A 495 -18.71 10.31 16.44
N GLY A 496 -18.77 9.52 17.53
CA GLY A 496 -17.83 8.43 17.80
C GLY A 496 -17.88 7.34 16.74
N ARG A 497 -19.09 6.94 16.33
CA ARG A 497 -19.29 6.01 15.20
C ARG A 497 -18.83 6.60 13.88
N ALA A 498 -19.07 7.89 13.64
CA ALA A 498 -18.63 8.57 12.42
C ALA A 498 -17.09 8.70 12.34
N TRP A 499 -16.44 9.04 13.45
CA TRP A 499 -14.99 9.04 13.62
C TRP A 499 -14.43 7.66 13.35
N PHE A 500 -14.93 6.63 14.04
CA PHE A 500 -14.48 5.26 13.87
C PHE A 500 -14.64 4.78 12.42
N ALA A 501 -15.77 5.07 11.77
CA ALA A 501 -15.98 4.72 10.38
C ALA A 501 -15.00 5.45 9.44
N ALA A 502 -14.61 6.69 9.76
CA ALA A 502 -13.59 7.41 9.02
C ALA A 502 -12.21 6.79 9.18
N GLU A 503 -11.83 6.40 10.41
CA GLU A 503 -10.58 5.69 10.67
C GLU A 503 -10.56 4.28 10.05
N LEU A 504 -11.68 3.57 10.01
CA LEU A 504 -11.76 2.29 9.29
C LEU A 504 -11.52 2.46 7.78
N ARG A 505 -12.02 3.56 7.20
CA ARG A 505 -11.81 3.87 5.77
C ARG A 505 -10.36 4.30 5.46
N SER A 506 -9.59 4.77 6.44
CA SER A 506 -8.20 5.16 6.24
C SER A 506 -7.26 3.95 6.10
N GLY A 507 -7.68 2.77 6.56
CA GLY A 507 -7.12 1.48 6.13
C GLY A 507 -6.12 0.80 7.09
N ALA A 508 -5.80 1.38 8.24
CA ALA A 508 -4.80 0.82 9.16
C ALA A 508 -5.14 1.04 10.65
N LEU A 509 -6.43 1.11 11.01
CA LEU A 509 -6.84 1.43 12.38
C LEU A 509 -6.37 0.39 13.40
N PHE A 510 -6.39 -0.91 13.07
CA PHE A 510 -6.11 -1.98 14.02
C PHE A 510 -4.69 -2.52 13.90
N LEU A 511 -4.02 -2.74 15.03
CA LEU A 511 -2.71 -3.40 15.07
C LEU A 511 -2.86 -4.91 14.88
N THR A 512 -2.28 -5.42 13.79
CA THR A 512 -2.51 -6.79 13.30
C THR A 512 -2.21 -7.86 14.36
N GLU A 513 -1.07 -7.78 15.04
CA GLU A 513 -0.66 -8.78 16.04
C GLU A 513 -1.54 -8.77 17.30
N SER A 514 -1.92 -7.57 17.78
CA SER A 514 -2.80 -7.44 18.93
C SER A 514 -4.22 -7.92 18.61
N VAL A 515 -4.74 -7.64 17.42
CA VAL A 515 -6.03 -8.18 16.97
C VAL A 515 -5.96 -9.70 16.75
N ALA A 516 -4.85 -10.23 16.26
CA ALA A 516 -4.65 -11.68 16.14
C ALA A 516 -4.65 -12.35 17.51
N ALA A 517 -3.96 -11.78 18.51
CA ALA A 517 -3.97 -12.25 19.89
C ALA A 517 -5.39 -12.20 20.49
N LEU A 518 -6.13 -11.11 20.27
CA LEU A 518 -7.53 -10.99 20.69
C LEU A 518 -8.40 -12.08 20.06
N ARG A 519 -8.29 -12.30 18.74
CA ARG A 519 -9.04 -13.36 18.04
C ARG A 519 -8.69 -14.76 18.54
N GLU A 520 -7.44 -15.01 18.93
CA GLU A 520 -7.02 -16.27 19.55
C GLU A 520 -7.66 -16.48 20.93
N HIS A 521 -7.70 -15.45 21.78
CA HIS A 521 -8.45 -15.49 23.04
C HIS A 521 -9.92 -15.82 22.82
N ARG A 522 -10.56 -15.18 21.84
CA ARG A 522 -11.96 -15.47 21.49
C ARG A 522 -12.17 -16.90 20.98
N ARG A 523 -11.26 -17.43 20.16
CA ARG A 523 -11.32 -18.82 19.68
C ARG A 523 -11.21 -19.84 20.82
N ARG A 524 -10.43 -19.53 21.86
CA ARG A 524 -10.31 -20.33 23.07
C ARG A 524 -11.52 -20.22 24.02
N GLY A 525 -12.41 -19.27 23.78
CA GLY A 525 -13.57 -18.99 24.63
C GLY A 525 -13.24 -18.11 25.84
N ASP A 526 -12.11 -17.40 25.82
CA ASP A 526 -11.73 -16.45 26.86
C ASP A 526 -12.61 -15.20 26.78
N THR A 527 -12.93 -14.60 27.94
CA THR A 527 -13.60 -13.29 27.98
C THR A 527 -12.62 -12.20 27.54
N VAL A 528 -12.99 -11.38 26.56
CA VAL A 528 -12.18 -10.26 26.09
C VAL A 528 -12.71 -8.95 26.66
N VAL A 529 -11.83 -8.17 27.28
CA VAL A 529 -12.18 -6.88 27.90
C VAL A 529 -11.27 -5.78 27.36
N LEU A 530 -11.85 -4.70 26.84
CA LEU A 530 -11.09 -3.50 26.48
C LEU A 530 -10.93 -2.61 27.71
N VAL A 531 -9.75 -2.00 27.88
CA VAL A 531 -9.45 -1.09 28.99
C VAL A 531 -8.82 0.17 28.41
N SER A 532 -9.39 1.35 28.61
CA SER A 532 -8.82 2.60 28.04
C SER A 532 -9.18 3.81 28.89
N GLY A 533 -8.32 4.83 28.82
CA GLY A 533 -8.56 6.16 29.38
C GLY A 533 -9.62 6.96 28.64
N SER A 534 -10.00 6.53 27.43
CA SER A 534 -11.07 7.11 26.62
C SER A 534 -12.47 6.75 27.17
N PHE A 535 -13.53 7.27 26.57
CA PHE A 535 -14.92 7.05 26.99
C PHE A 535 -15.74 6.25 25.96
N ALA A 536 -16.93 5.80 26.38
CA ALA A 536 -17.80 4.92 25.59
C ALA A 536 -18.04 5.37 24.13
N PRO A 537 -18.30 6.66 23.82
CA PRO A 537 -18.44 7.10 22.43
C PRO A 537 -17.30 6.69 21.48
N CYS A 538 -16.05 6.70 21.95
CA CYS A 538 -14.92 6.25 21.14
C CYS A 538 -14.78 4.73 21.10
N LEU A 539 -15.09 4.07 22.22
CA LEU A 539 -14.70 2.68 22.48
C LEU A 539 -15.77 1.67 22.08
N ASP A 540 -17.05 2.02 22.18
CA ASP A 540 -18.16 1.15 21.80
C ASP A 540 -18.05 0.65 20.35
N PRO A 541 -17.83 1.52 19.33
CA PRO A 541 -17.70 1.02 17.95
C PRO A 541 -16.46 0.14 17.75
N ILE A 542 -15.38 0.38 18.51
CA ILE A 542 -14.17 -0.47 18.49
C ILE A 542 -14.48 -1.84 19.10
N ALA A 543 -15.14 -1.84 20.27
CA ALA A 543 -15.53 -3.05 21.00
C ALA A 543 -16.48 -3.93 20.17
N GLU A 544 -17.45 -3.31 19.49
CA GLU A 544 -18.35 -4.00 18.55
C GLU A 544 -17.57 -4.64 17.40
N GLN A 545 -16.63 -3.90 16.78
CA GLN A 545 -15.85 -4.38 15.64
C GLN A 545 -14.95 -5.58 15.99
N VAL A 546 -14.31 -5.56 17.16
CA VAL A 546 -13.44 -6.67 17.61
C VAL A 546 -14.22 -7.74 18.38
N GLY A 547 -15.49 -7.47 18.69
CA GLY A 547 -16.40 -8.21 19.56
C GLY A 547 -15.82 -8.50 20.94
N ALA A 548 -15.44 -7.45 21.67
CA ALA A 548 -15.13 -7.52 23.08
C ALA A 548 -16.40 -7.76 23.92
N ASP A 549 -16.27 -8.47 25.03
CA ASP A 549 -17.39 -8.81 25.93
C ASP A 549 -17.69 -7.69 26.94
N ALA A 550 -16.69 -6.84 27.22
CA ALA A 550 -16.84 -5.67 28.10
C ALA A 550 -15.82 -4.57 27.77
N VAL A 551 -16.14 -3.34 28.19
CA VAL A 551 -15.28 -2.16 28.08
C VAL A 551 -15.16 -1.48 29.44
N PHE A 552 -13.93 -1.30 29.90
CA PHE A 552 -13.57 -0.50 31.07
C PHE A 552 -13.00 0.84 30.59
N CYS A 553 -13.78 1.90 30.78
CA CYS A 553 -13.49 3.22 30.21
C CYS A 553 -13.67 4.34 31.24
N ALA A 554 -13.21 5.53 30.90
CA ALA A 554 -13.56 6.74 31.62
C ALA A 554 -15.07 7.03 31.54
N ARG A 555 -15.62 7.59 32.62
CA ARG A 555 -17.04 7.93 32.76
C ARG A 555 -17.18 9.39 33.20
N PRO A 556 -17.17 10.35 32.26
CA PRO A 556 -17.49 11.74 32.60
C PRO A 556 -18.93 11.87 33.10
N GLU A 557 -19.16 12.83 33.98
CA GLU A 557 -20.46 13.06 34.61
C GLU A 557 -21.40 13.76 33.64
N THR A 558 -22.59 13.18 33.44
CA THR A 558 -23.66 13.75 32.63
C THR A 558 -24.88 14.10 33.48
N VAL A 559 -25.52 15.23 33.21
CA VAL A 559 -26.82 15.61 33.79
C VAL A 559 -27.83 15.77 32.66
N GLY A 560 -28.91 14.98 32.68
CA GLY A 560 -29.92 15.02 31.63
C GLY A 560 -29.41 14.62 30.23
N GLY A 561 -28.33 13.84 30.15
CA GLY A 561 -27.68 13.48 28.88
C GLY A 561 -26.65 14.49 28.39
N VAL A 562 -26.37 15.56 29.14
CA VAL A 562 -25.38 16.58 28.77
C VAL A 562 -24.14 16.45 29.65
N HIS A 563 -22.96 16.47 29.04
CA HIS A 563 -21.67 16.36 29.72
C HIS A 563 -21.36 17.61 30.55
N THR A 564 -21.04 17.44 31.83
CA THR A 564 -20.74 18.54 32.75
C THR A 564 -19.27 18.98 32.75
N GLY A 565 -18.43 18.33 31.94
CA GLY A 565 -16.97 18.52 31.95
C GLY A 565 -16.24 17.90 33.15
N ARG A 566 -16.96 17.39 34.16
CA ARG A 566 -16.37 16.70 35.31
C ARG A 566 -16.10 15.24 35.00
N LEU A 567 -14.95 14.74 35.43
CA LEU A 567 -14.58 13.33 35.37
C LEU A 567 -14.39 12.80 36.80
N GLY A 568 -14.97 11.63 37.08
CA GLY A 568 -14.72 10.88 38.32
C GLY A 568 -13.30 10.31 38.38
N ALA A 569 -13.18 8.99 38.57
CA ALA A 569 -11.89 8.30 38.48
C ALA A 569 -11.42 8.27 37.02
N ALA A 570 -10.18 8.68 36.78
CA ALA A 570 -9.55 8.58 35.47
C ALA A 570 -9.09 7.13 35.25
N MET A 571 -9.49 6.49 34.15
CA MET A 571 -9.17 5.09 33.83
C MET A 571 -7.72 4.93 33.34
N ILE A 572 -6.76 5.21 34.23
CA ILE A 572 -5.32 5.21 33.97
C ILE A 572 -4.57 4.61 35.17
N GLY A 573 -3.42 3.97 34.91
CA GLY A 573 -2.55 3.46 35.99
C GLY A 573 -3.26 2.51 36.94
N GLU A 574 -3.25 2.86 38.23
CA GLU A 574 -3.81 2.04 39.31
C GLU A 574 -5.31 1.78 39.15
N GLU A 575 -6.06 2.66 38.50
CA GLU A 575 -7.50 2.43 38.25
C GLU A 575 -7.74 1.32 37.22
N LYS A 576 -6.89 1.20 36.18
CA LYS A 576 -6.94 0.06 35.26
C LYS A 576 -6.67 -1.24 36.00
N ALA A 577 -5.66 -1.25 36.88
CA ALA A 577 -5.32 -2.40 37.71
C ALA A 577 -6.43 -2.75 38.71
N HIS A 578 -7.09 -1.74 39.30
CA HIS A 578 -8.23 -1.92 40.18
C HIS A 578 -9.40 -2.57 39.45
N ALA A 579 -9.76 -2.09 38.25
CA ALA A 579 -10.82 -2.66 37.43
C ALA A 579 -10.55 -4.14 37.07
N VAL A 580 -9.32 -4.47 36.67
CA VAL A 580 -8.88 -5.85 36.42
C VAL A 580 -9.05 -6.71 37.68
N ARG A 581 -8.46 -6.32 38.81
CA ARG A 581 -8.50 -7.12 40.06
C ARG A 581 -9.92 -7.31 40.57
N THR A 582 -10.78 -6.30 40.42
CA THR A 582 -12.19 -6.38 40.80
C THR A 582 -12.91 -7.43 39.95
N LEU A 583 -12.76 -7.41 38.62
CA LEU A 583 -13.35 -8.43 37.75
C LEU A 583 -12.85 -9.85 38.09
N LEU A 584 -11.55 -10.02 38.31
CA LEU A 584 -10.97 -11.33 38.64
C LEU A 584 -11.51 -11.88 39.97
N ARG A 585 -11.65 -11.02 40.98
CA ARG A 585 -12.21 -11.38 42.29
C ARG A 585 -13.69 -11.73 42.19
N GLU A 586 -14.49 -10.92 41.49
CA GLU A 586 -15.93 -11.16 41.32
C GLU A 586 -16.23 -12.45 40.55
N ARG A 587 -15.40 -12.78 39.56
CA ARG A 587 -15.58 -14.00 38.74
C ARG A 587 -14.80 -15.22 39.26
N GLY A 588 -14.04 -15.08 40.35
CA GLY A 588 -13.22 -16.15 40.91
C GLY A 588 -12.15 -16.69 39.94
N ILE A 589 -11.64 -15.85 39.03
CA ILE A 589 -10.69 -16.26 37.99
C ILE A 589 -9.25 -16.04 38.50
N PRO A 590 -8.40 -17.08 38.53
CA PRO A 590 -7.04 -16.94 39.02
C PRO A 590 -6.20 -16.11 38.05
N ARG A 591 -5.41 -15.16 38.58
CA ARG A 591 -4.53 -14.28 37.78
C ARG A 591 -3.63 -15.05 36.81
N GLY A 592 -3.17 -16.24 37.19
CA GLY A 592 -2.32 -17.14 36.39
C GLY A 592 -2.97 -17.69 35.11
N ARG A 593 -4.23 -17.34 34.82
CA ARG A 593 -4.92 -17.65 33.57
C ARG A 593 -5.28 -16.41 32.76
N CYS A 594 -4.95 -15.22 33.27
CA CYS A 594 -5.34 -13.96 32.69
C CYS A 594 -4.18 -13.33 31.91
N HIS A 595 -4.55 -12.63 30.84
CA HIS A 595 -3.61 -11.95 29.97
C HIS A 595 -3.93 -10.45 29.96
N ALA A 596 -2.91 -9.62 29.84
CA ALA A 596 -3.09 -8.18 29.69
C ALA A 596 -2.09 -7.67 28.65
N TYR A 597 -2.57 -6.83 27.75
CA TYR A 597 -1.79 -6.24 26.65
C TYR A 597 -1.75 -4.74 26.86
N GLY A 598 -0.56 -4.14 26.76
CA GLY A 598 -0.36 -2.69 26.93
C GLY A 598 0.94 -2.22 26.30
N ASP A 599 0.95 -0.98 25.82
CA ASP A 599 2.04 -0.40 25.04
C ASP A 599 2.84 0.66 25.79
N HIS A 600 2.28 1.25 26.84
CA HIS A 600 2.89 2.40 27.51
C HIS A 600 3.08 2.14 29.01
N ALA A 601 4.08 2.79 29.63
CA ALA A 601 4.41 2.63 31.05
C ALA A 601 3.23 2.82 32.04
N THR A 602 2.15 3.48 31.61
CA THR A 602 0.91 3.65 32.38
C THR A 602 0.13 2.36 32.59
N ASP A 603 0.36 1.35 31.76
CA ASP A 603 -0.33 0.07 31.83
C ASP A 603 0.40 -0.93 32.73
N LEU A 604 1.56 -0.53 33.28
CA LEU A 604 2.42 -1.39 34.08
C LEU A 604 1.68 -2.05 35.25
N GLU A 605 0.85 -1.31 35.98
CA GLU A 605 0.09 -1.88 37.11
C GLU A 605 -1.03 -2.82 36.64
N MET A 606 -1.61 -2.59 35.47
CA MET A 606 -2.57 -3.51 34.84
C MET A 606 -1.87 -4.81 34.41
N LEU A 607 -0.70 -4.70 33.77
CA LEU A 607 0.13 -5.83 33.36
C LEU A 607 0.56 -6.68 34.57
N ARG A 608 0.93 -6.05 35.68
CA ARG A 608 1.28 -6.74 36.95
C ARG A 608 0.10 -7.42 37.63
N ALA A 609 -1.14 -7.03 37.31
CA ALA A 609 -2.35 -7.61 37.91
C ALA A 609 -2.70 -9.00 37.35
N VAL A 610 -2.07 -9.44 36.25
CA VAL A 610 -2.32 -10.73 35.59
C VAL A 610 -1.10 -11.64 35.60
N GLY A 611 -1.29 -12.91 35.24
CA GLY A 611 -0.22 -13.91 35.17
C GLY A 611 0.52 -13.96 33.83
N HIS A 612 -0.08 -13.45 32.76
CA HIS A 612 0.50 -13.43 31.42
C HIS A 612 0.49 -12.00 30.83
N PRO A 613 1.36 -11.10 31.35
CA PRO A 613 1.52 -9.77 30.78
C PRO A 613 2.17 -9.84 29.38
N VAL A 614 1.68 -8.99 28.49
CA VAL A 614 2.18 -8.84 27.12
C VAL A 614 2.46 -7.37 26.86
N VAL A 615 3.71 -7.06 26.55
CA VAL A 615 4.14 -5.72 26.14
C VAL A 615 3.94 -5.57 24.65
N VAL A 616 3.30 -4.48 24.24
CA VAL A 616 3.07 -4.14 22.83
C VAL A 616 3.99 -2.96 22.48
N GLY A 617 4.84 -3.09 21.48
CA GLY A 617 5.75 -2.00 21.08
C GLY A 617 7.03 -1.91 21.91
N ALA A 618 7.50 -0.68 22.13
CA ALA A 618 8.88 -0.38 22.51
C ALA A 618 9.03 0.61 23.68
N ASP A 619 8.00 0.82 24.51
CA ASP A 619 8.12 1.68 25.69
C ASP A 619 9.28 1.23 26.59
N PRO A 620 10.27 2.09 26.90
CA PRO A 620 11.48 1.67 27.61
C PRO A 620 11.24 1.16 29.03
N VAL A 621 10.13 1.52 29.68
CA VAL A 621 9.78 0.99 31.01
C VAL A 621 9.24 -0.43 30.87
N LEU A 622 8.30 -0.64 29.94
CA LEU A 622 7.72 -1.96 29.71
C LEU A 622 8.73 -2.94 29.11
N VAL A 623 9.58 -2.49 28.18
CA VAL A 623 10.65 -3.30 27.58
C VAL A 623 11.63 -3.78 28.65
N ARG A 624 12.05 -2.91 29.58
CA ARG A 624 12.90 -3.33 30.71
C ARG A 624 12.23 -4.39 31.57
N HIS A 625 10.92 -4.32 31.76
CA HIS A 625 10.17 -5.36 32.46
C HIS A 625 10.11 -6.68 31.69
N ALA A 626 9.99 -6.61 30.36
CA ALA A 626 10.03 -7.79 29.50
C ALA A 626 11.42 -8.40 29.32
N GLU A 627 12.48 -7.62 29.47
CA GLU A 627 13.86 -8.12 29.46
C GLU A 627 14.28 -8.69 30.82
N ALA A 628 13.75 -8.14 31.91
CA ALA A 628 14.05 -8.59 33.27
C ALA A 628 13.19 -9.79 33.73
N GLY A 629 12.15 -10.18 32.98
CA GLY A 629 11.25 -11.28 33.33
C GLY A 629 10.68 -11.99 32.10
N GLU A 630 9.83 -12.99 32.29
CA GLU A 630 9.23 -13.78 31.19
C GLU A 630 7.99 -13.09 30.57
N TRP A 631 8.02 -11.77 30.35
CA TRP A 631 6.87 -11.09 29.71
C TRP A 631 6.98 -11.20 28.20
N ARG A 632 5.87 -11.59 27.55
CA ARG A 632 5.84 -11.70 26.10
C ARG A 632 5.83 -10.31 25.46
N ARG A 633 6.43 -10.19 24.28
CA ARG A 633 6.40 -8.97 23.47
C ARG A 633 5.66 -9.18 22.15
N LEU A 634 4.89 -8.18 21.74
CA LEU A 634 4.32 -8.03 20.41
C LEU A 634 4.79 -6.71 19.81
N PRO A 635 4.87 -6.58 18.48
CA PRO A 635 5.08 -5.29 17.84
C PRO A 635 3.90 -4.36 18.17
N GLY A 636 4.20 -3.08 18.42
CA GLY A 636 3.20 -2.06 18.71
C GLY A 636 3.03 -1.09 17.55
N ALA A 637 2.32 0.00 17.79
CA ALA A 637 2.29 1.11 16.84
C ALA A 637 3.73 1.59 16.55
N PRO A 638 4.08 1.91 15.29
CA PRO A 638 5.36 2.53 14.99
C PRO A 638 5.51 3.84 15.79
N PRO A 639 6.72 4.17 16.28
CA PRO A 639 6.94 5.39 17.05
C PRO A 639 6.49 6.62 16.24
N ARG A 640 5.85 7.58 16.93
CA ARG A 640 5.25 8.78 16.32
C ARG A 640 6.20 9.95 16.15
#